data_AF-A0A1Q7NKG8-F1
#
_entry.id   AF-A0A1Q7NKG8-F1
#
_cell.length_a   1.000
_cell.length_b   1.000
_cell.length_c   1.000
_cell.angle_alpha   90.00
_cell.angle_beta   90.00
_cell.angle_gamma   90.00
#
_symmetry.space_group_name_H-M   'P 1'
#
loop_
_entity.id
_entity.type
_entity.pdbx_description
1 polymer ?
#
loop_
_entity_poly.entity_id
_entity_poly.type
_entity_poly.pdbx_seq_one_letter_code
_entity_poly.pdbx_strand_id
1 'polypeptide(L)'
;MKTSKSNHKTVSPGKAFALIVLAILIASLGYGWHRVVSAQSGPSPAAQPFGILRYITDHAMWFTEKATGKLGRIAPDGTLTEYALPNANSQPTALVVASDFHIWFTETNTNKIGRINPLDVVSTGAIVAGSNFTEFDVPTPNSQPFAIAIGQGGMFFTETNANKLGYIKYPLNPSNPTFLEFDVPTSSTLGAVVGDFGGSDMSGYGRIWFTETSANKIGYFKEFDPVNFVACEVKGSDYSQAKCFGEITVPTAASGPFGIAFGPDDNIWFTEKDAGKIGRVDAAGVITEFTPPTANTIPLGIVSGPDGTLWFTESNVNNIGQITTAGAITERIIPTANTQPQMIACDCKLSSSDSATRTLWFTEKTGNAIGKVDPFASSSTPTPTPTPTPTPTTTLFVAYLTGAQEVPPNNSTGTGNATLLLSADQTTARVGLTFNGLSSAQNGAHIHGPAAPGVNAQILFPLPSGNFSDFLINLTPTDVQNLKNGLLYINVHSTTFSNGEIRGQFGPAPSLQFSDGNYSVGEGNQMVNLTVTRTGNTSGTASVNYATGDGAGSQNCNVTNGFASSKCDYLSSLGTLKFAAGETSKTISILIINDSYLEGPETFNLILSNASSATLGTPSNATVTIIDNDTSTGANPIDQAGFFVTEHYYDFLNRFPDSDGLAFWTNEISSCGSDQTCIGLKRINVSAAYFLSTEFQQTGYLVERMYKAAFLAGRISLRCRSCALTSFCPTRSRLARASW
;
A
#
# COMPACT_ATOMS: atom_id res chain seq x y z
N MET A 1 4.07 23.04 -80.26
CA MET A 1 4.19 23.50 -78.87
C MET A 1 2.82 24.01 -78.43
N LYS A 2 2.02 23.17 -77.75
CA LYS A 2 0.67 23.49 -77.28
C LYS A 2 0.76 23.89 -75.81
N THR A 3 0.28 25.08 -75.48
CA THR A 3 0.06 25.56 -74.12
C THR A 3 -1.18 24.87 -73.54
N SER A 4 -0.99 24.13 -72.43
CA SER A 4 -2.07 23.50 -71.69
C SER A 4 -2.01 23.96 -70.24
N LYS A 5 -3.11 24.57 -69.80
CA LYS A 5 -3.41 25.11 -68.48
C LYS A 5 -3.12 24.10 -67.37
N SER A 6 -2.35 24.50 -66.34
CA SER A 6 -2.32 23.78 -65.06
C SER A 6 -3.49 24.29 -64.20
N ASN A 7 -4.37 23.36 -63.82
CA ASN A 7 -5.42 23.61 -62.84
C ASN A 7 -4.80 23.51 -61.43
N HIS A 8 -4.38 24.63 -60.85
CA HIS A 8 -4.22 24.72 -59.41
C HIS A 8 -5.61 24.73 -58.78
N LYS A 9 -6.08 23.57 -58.32
CA LYS A 9 -7.18 23.52 -57.34
C LYS A 9 -6.64 24.10 -56.04
N THR A 10 -7.05 25.32 -55.72
CA THR A 10 -6.98 25.90 -54.38
C THR A 10 -7.76 24.98 -53.43
N VAL A 11 -7.04 24.32 -52.52
CA VAL A 11 -7.65 23.66 -51.37
C VAL A 11 -8.12 24.78 -50.45
N SER A 12 -9.42 24.85 -50.17
CA SER A 12 -9.98 25.87 -49.28
C SER A 12 -9.32 25.77 -47.89
N PRO A 13 -9.12 26.89 -47.17
CA PRO A 13 -8.48 26.90 -45.84
C PRO A 13 -9.12 25.89 -44.88
N GLY A 14 -10.41 25.63 -45.03
CA GLY A 14 -11.16 24.66 -44.23
C GLY A 14 -10.77 23.18 -44.44
N LYS A 15 -10.22 22.79 -45.59
CA LYS A 15 -9.83 21.38 -45.85
C LYS A 15 -8.41 21.06 -45.36
N ALA A 16 -7.49 22.02 -45.41
CA ALA A 16 -6.18 21.88 -44.77
C ALA A 16 -6.30 21.95 -43.24
N PHE A 17 -7.18 22.82 -42.72
CA PHE A 17 -7.51 22.85 -41.29
C PHE A 17 -8.22 21.56 -40.86
N ALA A 18 -9.13 21.00 -41.67
CA ALA A 18 -9.76 19.71 -41.36
C ALA A 18 -8.79 18.53 -41.41
N LEU A 19 -7.79 18.49 -42.31
CA LEU A 19 -6.77 17.43 -42.30
C LEU A 19 -5.76 17.57 -41.16
N ILE A 20 -5.41 18.80 -40.77
CA ILE A 20 -4.54 19.06 -39.62
C ILE A 20 -5.29 18.80 -38.31
N VAL A 21 -6.56 19.19 -38.22
CA VAL A 21 -7.44 18.88 -37.08
C VAL A 21 -7.77 17.38 -37.03
N LEU A 22 -7.91 16.67 -38.16
CA LEU A 22 -8.09 15.22 -38.21
C LEU A 22 -6.79 14.47 -37.87
N ALA A 23 -5.62 14.97 -38.27
CA ALA A 23 -4.32 14.42 -37.86
C ALA A 23 -4.03 14.69 -36.37
N ILE A 24 -4.45 15.84 -35.84
CA ILE A 24 -4.37 16.17 -34.41
C ILE A 24 -5.42 15.36 -33.61
N LEU A 25 -6.62 15.13 -34.14
CA LEU A 25 -7.65 14.27 -33.51
C LEU A 25 -7.25 12.80 -33.53
N ILE A 26 -6.60 12.30 -34.59
CA ILE A 26 -6.04 10.94 -34.62
C ILE A 26 -4.83 10.82 -33.68
N ALA A 27 -4.08 11.90 -33.45
CA ALA A 27 -2.99 11.94 -32.48
C ALA A 27 -3.41 12.25 -31.02
N SER A 28 -4.69 12.55 -30.75
CA SER A 28 -5.19 12.91 -29.42
C SER A 28 -6.39 12.07 -28.92
N LEU A 29 -6.67 10.95 -29.58
CA LEU A 29 -7.52 9.90 -29.01
C LEU A 29 -6.71 9.15 -27.94
N GLY A 30 -6.89 9.58 -26.69
CA GLY A 30 -6.21 9.08 -25.50
C GLY A 30 -6.49 7.61 -25.22
N TYR A 31 -5.68 6.74 -25.81
CA TYR A 31 -5.42 5.43 -25.23
C TYR A 31 -4.64 5.66 -23.93
N GLY A 32 -5.18 5.23 -22.79
CA GLY A 32 -4.41 4.97 -21.55
C GLY A 32 -3.38 3.85 -21.69
N TRP A 33 -2.96 3.57 -22.92
CA TRP A 33 -1.87 2.71 -23.30
C TRP A 33 -0.76 3.63 -23.77
N HIS A 34 0.33 3.67 -23.01
CA HIS A 34 1.60 3.99 -23.61
C HIS A 34 2.29 2.66 -23.82
N ARG A 35 2.23 2.16 -25.07
CA ARG A 35 3.40 1.45 -25.57
C ARG A 35 4.56 2.40 -25.28
N VAL A 36 5.58 1.97 -24.54
CA VAL A 36 6.91 2.48 -24.86
C VAL A 36 7.26 1.88 -26.21
N VAL A 37 6.68 2.46 -27.24
CA VAL A 37 7.29 2.59 -28.55
C VAL A 37 7.00 4.01 -29.01
N SER A 38 7.46 5.00 -28.24
CA SER A 38 8.10 6.11 -28.93
C SER A 38 9.49 5.61 -29.31
N ALA A 39 9.60 5.10 -30.54
CA ALA A 39 10.83 4.84 -31.28
C ALA A 39 12.11 4.63 -30.45
N GLN A 40 12.33 3.42 -29.93
CA GLN A 40 13.66 2.84 -29.73
C GLN A 40 13.56 1.33 -29.94
N SER A 41 14.60 0.74 -30.52
CA SER A 41 14.67 -0.67 -30.92
C SER A 41 14.23 -1.60 -29.80
N GLY A 42 13.23 -2.45 -30.07
CA GLY A 42 12.89 -3.54 -29.15
C GLY A 42 14.09 -4.49 -28.95
N PRO A 43 13.98 -5.44 -28.01
CA PRO A 43 14.94 -6.52 -27.83
C PRO A 43 15.36 -7.16 -29.15
N SER A 44 16.53 -7.79 -29.13
CA SER A 44 17.11 -8.55 -30.24
C SER A 44 16.07 -9.51 -30.82
N PRO A 45 16.04 -9.74 -32.14
CA PRO A 45 15.10 -10.68 -32.72
C PRO A 45 15.13 -12.04 -32.00
N ALA A 46 13.96 -12.52 -31.58
CA ALA A 46 13.78 -13.76 -30.84
C ALA A 46 14.47 -13.83 -29.45
N ALA A 47 14.66 -12.69 -28.77
CA ALA A 47 15.22 -12.61 -27.41
C ALA A 47 14.42 -13.38 -26.35
N GLN A 48 13.10 -13.50 -26.53
CA GLN A 48 12.18 -14.05 -25.52
C GLN A 48 12.38 -13.41 -24.14
N PRO A 49 12.07 -12.10 -23.99
CA PRO A 49 12.20 -11.44 -22.70
C PRO A 49 11.33 -12.14 -21.65
N PHE A 50 11.86 -12.34 -20.44
CA PHE A 50 11.19 -13.12 -19.40
C PHE A 50 11.06 -12.36 -18.07
N GLY A 51 12.09 -12.37 -17.22
CA GLY A 51 12.08 -11.66 -15.95
C GLY A 51 12.27 -10.16 -16.15
N ILE A 52 11.68 -9.36 -15.28
CA ILE A 52 11.82 -7.90 -15.28
C ILE A 52 11.80 -7.38 -13.85
N LEU A 53 12.63 -6.38 -13.54
CA LEU A 53 12.64 -5.69 -12.25
C LEU A 53 13.05 -4.23 -12.41
N ARG A 54 12.79 -3.44 -11.36
CA ARG A 54 13.28 -2.07 -11.23
C ARG A 54 14.60 -2.04 -10.45
N TYR A 55 15.65 -1.46 -11.03
CA TYR A 55 16.89 -1.21 -10.30
C TYR A 55 16.77 0.09 -9.50
N ILE A 56 16.93 -0.03 -8.18
CA ILE A 56 16.56 1.04 -7.23
C ILE A 56 17.46 2.27 -7.29
N THR A 57 18.70 2.14 -7.75
CA THR A 57 19.71 3.22 -7.68
C THR A 57 19.53 4.26 -8.78
N ASP A 58 19.16 3.84 -10.00
CA ASP A 58 19.04 4.72 -11.16
C ASP A 58 17.65 4.66 -11.83
N HIS A 59 16.71 3.95 -11.21
CA HIS A 59 15.34 3.75 -11.68
C HIS A 59 15.22 3.09 -13.06
N ALA A 60 16.28 2.45 -13.56
CA ALA A 60 16.21 1.70 -14.81
C ALA A 60 15.47 0.37 -14.62
N MET A 61 14.73 -0.04 -15.65
CA MET A 61 14.17 -1.39 -15.72
C MET A 61 15.21 -2.34 -16.27
N TRP A 62 15.44 -3.46 -15.61
CA TRP A 62 16.30 -4.53 -16.09
C TRP A 62 15.46 -5.77 -16.39
N PHE A 63 15.77 -6.46 -17.48
CA PHE A 63 15.07 -7.67 -17.90
C PHE A 63 16.02 -8.73 -18.44
N THR A 64 15.59 -10.00 -18.39
CA THR A 64 16.35 -11.13 -18.96
C THR A 64 15.90 -11.42 -20.37
N GLU A 65 16.85 -11.72 -21.26
CA GLU A 65 16.58 -12.30 -22.56
C GLU A 65 16.95 -13.77 -22.55
N LYS A 66 15.95 -14.62 -22.32
CA LYS A 66 16.17 -16.04 -22.07
C LYS A 66 16.80 -16.76 -23.26
N ALA A 67 16.38 -16.45 -24.48
CA ALA A 67 16.79 -17.21 -25.67
C ALA A 67 18.14 -16.75 -26.24
N THR A 68 18.53 -15.49 -26.01
CA THR A 68 19.77 -14.89 -26.54
C THR A 68 20.88 -14.78 -25.50
N GLY A 69 20.60 -15.10 -24.23
CA GLY A 69 21.59 -15.07 -23.14
C GLY A 69 22.10 -13.65 -22.88
N LYS A 70 21.18 -12.70 -22.73
CA LYS A 70 21.50 -11.30 -22.45
C LYS A 70 20.71 -10.76 -21.27
N LEU A 71 21.20 -9.64 -20.73
CA LEU A 71 20.43 -8.76 -19.87
C LEU A 71 20.11 -7.47 -20.63
N GLY A 72 18.85 -7.09 -20.66
CA GLY A 72 18.41 -5.81 -21.19
C GLY A 72 18.21 -4.78 -20.09
N ARG A 73 18.44 -3.52 -20.41
CA ARG A 73 18.25 -2.36 -19.53
C ARG A 73 17.46 -1.29 -20.28
N ILE A 74 16.44 -0.74 -19.66
CA ILE A 74 15.69 0.44 -20.12
C ILE A 74 15.99 1.57 -19.13
N ALA A 75 16.73 2.57 -19.58
CA ALA A 75 16.99 3.78 -18.80
C ALA A 75 15.69 4.57 -18.54
N PRO A 76 15.64 5.46 -17.53
CA PRO A 76 14.47 6.31 -17.29
C PRO A 76 14.05 7.17 -18.49
N ASP A 77 14.99 7.52 -19.38
CA ASP A 77 14.73 8.24 -20.63
C ASP A 77 14.13 7.37 -21.76
N GLY A 78 13.97 6.06 -21.51
CA GLY A 78 13.49 5.07 -22.47
C GLY A 78 14.58 4.28 -23.19
N THR A 79 15.86 4.66 -23.04
CA THR A 79 16.97 4.03 -23.76
C THR A 79 17.15 2.57 -23.42
N LEU A 80 16.87 1.71 -24.39
CA LEU A 80 17.12 0.27 -24.33
C LEU A 80 18.57 -0.04 -24.70
N THR A 81 19.27 -0.76 -23.83
CA THR A 81 20.62 -1.31 -24.06
C THR A 81 20.65 -2.77 -23.66
N GLU A 82 21.33 -3.59 -24.45
CA GLU A 82 21.49 -5.02 -24.18
C GLU A 82 22.95 -5.35 -23.87
N TYR A 83 23.15 -6.24 -22.92
CA TYR A 83 24.45 -6.72 -22.50
C TYR A 83 24.49 -8.24 -22.62
N ALA A 84 25.37 -8.75 -23.47
CA ALA A 84 25.55 -10.20 -23.64
C ALA A 84 26.21 -10.82 -22.42
N LEU A 85 25.64 -11.92 -21.92
CA LEU A 85 26.31 -12.74 -20.92
C LEU A 85 27.47 -13.51 -21.59
N PRO A 86 28.54 -13.85 -20.84
CA PRO A 86 29.65 -14.62 -21.38
C PRO A 86 29.22 -15.97 -21.99
N ASN A 87 28.16 -16.57 -21.46
CA ASN A 87 27.51 -17.74 -22.04
C ASN A 87 26.13 -17.39 -22.61
N ALA A 88 26.03 -17.35 -23.94
CA ALA A 88 24.78 -17.10 -24.64
C ALA A 88 23.70 -18.19 -24.43
N ASN A 89 24.09 -19.38 -23.99
CA ASN A 89 23.19 -20.49 -23.68
C ASN A 89 22.81 -20.56 -22.19
N SER A 90 23.14 -19.54 -21.38
CA SER A 90 22.83 -19.50 -19.94
C SER A 90 21.34 -19.59 -19.61
N GLN A 91 20.48 -19.07 -20.50
CA GLN A 91 19.04 -18.90 -20.28
C GLN A 91 18.74 -18.17 -18.96
N PRO A 92 19.09 -16.88 -18.85
CA PRO A 92 18.77 -16.10 -17.67
C PRO A 92 17.25 -15.99 -17.51
N THR A 93 16.73 -16.15 -16.30
CA THR A 93 15.27 -16.13 -16.04
C THR A 93 14.85 -15.04 -15.04
N ALA A 94 14.92 -15.28 -13.75
CA ALA A 94 14.52 -14.30 -12.73
C ALA A 94 15.69 -13.44 -12.25
N LEU A 95 15.40 -12.24 -11.79
CA LEU A 95 16.35 -11.24 -11.32
C LEU A 95 15.90 -10.72 -9.94
N VAL A 96 16.85 -10.35 -9.08
CA VAL A 96 16.61 -9.56 -7.85
C VAL A 96 17.73 -8.56 -7.63
N VAL A 97 17.45 -7.50 -6.87
CA VAL A 97 18.47 -6.60 -6.33
C VAL A 97 18.73 -7.01 -4.89
N ALA A 98 19.95 -7.44 -4.57
CA ALA A 98 20.31 -7.88 -3.23
C ALA A 98 20.85 -6.73 -2.36
N SER A 99 21.15 -7.03 -1.09
CA SER A 99 21.62 -6.02 -0.12
C SER A 99 22.97 -5.39 -0.45
N ASP A 100 23.73 -5.97 -1.39
CA ASP A 100 24.97 -5.41 -1.92
C ASP A 100 24.75 -4.39 -3.05
N PHE A 101 23.49 -4.12 -3.42
CA PHE A 101 23.07 -3.28 -4.55
C PHE A 101 23.43 -3.84 -5.94
N HIS A 102 23.77 -5.13 -6.02
CA HIS A 102 24.02 -5.83 -7.27
C HIS A 102 22.77 -6.56 -7.76
N ILE A 103 22.69 -6.80 -9.06
CA ILE A 103 21.62 -7.62 -9.65
C ILE A 103 22.10 -9.07 -9.65
N TRP A 104 21.33 -9.93 -8.99
CA TRP A 104 21.51 -11.37 -8.97
C TRP A 104 20.43 -12.04 -9.81
N PHE A 105 20.78 -13.09 -10.53
CA PHE A 105 19.84 -13.76 -11.43
C PHE A 105 20.16 -15.23 -11.61
N THR A 106 19.13 -15.98 -11.99
CA THR A 106 19.20 -17.42 -12.21
C THR A 106 19.57 -17.71 -13.67
N GLU A 107 20.53 -18.60 -13.88
CA GLU A 107 20.86 -19.15 -15.19
C GLU A 107 20.42 -20.61 -15.27
N THR A 108 19.23 -20.83 -15.84
CA THR A 108 18.54 -22.12 -15.74
C THR A 108 19.28 -23.23 -16.47
N ASN A 109 19.88 -22.94 -17.62
CA ASN A 109 20.49 -23.98 -18.46
C ASN A 109 21.94 -24.30 -18.06
N THR A 110 22.66 -23.35 -17.47
CA THR A 110 24.04 -23.52 -17.00
C THR A 110 24.14 -23.91 -15.53
N ASN A 111 23.01 -23.98 -14.82
CA ASN A 111 22.91 -24.38 -13.41
C ASN A 111 23.68 -23.44 -12.47
N LYS A 112 23.54 -22.14 -12.70
CA LYS A 112 24.32 -21.10 -12.02
C LYS A 112 23.44 -19.96 -11.52
N ILE A 113 24.00 -19.20 -10.60
CA ILE A 113 23.51 -17.88 -10.21
C ILE A 113 24.51 -16.83 -10.71
N GLY A 114 24.06 -15.92 -11.56
CA GLY A 114 24.83 -14.79 -12.05
C GLY A 114 24.68 -13.56 -11.15
N ARG A 115 25.70 -12.73 -11.10
CA ARG A 115 25.74 -11.46 -10.35
C ARG A 115 26.43 -10.40 -11.18
N ILE A 116 25.78 -9.25 -11.41
CA ILE A 116 26.38 -8.09 -12.07
C ILE A 116 26.44 -6.87 -11.16
N ASN A 117 27.47 -6.04 -11.33
CA ASN A 117 27.44 -4.64 -10.89
C ASN A 117 26.80 -3.79 -12.00
N PRO A 118 25.52 -3.41 -11.88
CA PRO A 118 24.82 -2.72 -12.95
C PRO A 118 25.45 -1.36 -13.29
N LEU A 119 26.00 -0.63 -12.30
CA LEU A 119 26.65 0.65 -12.54
C LEU A 119 27.93 0.47 -13.37
N ASP A 120 28.75 -0.53 -13.03
CA ASP A 120 29.98 -0.82 -13.77
C ASP A 120 29.69 -1.39 -15.17
N VAL A 121 28.62 -2.19 -15.33
CA VAL A 121 28.17 -2.68 -16.63
C VAL A 121 27.78 -1.51 -17.54
N VAL A 122 27.05 -0.53 -17.00
CA VAL A 122 26.69 0.68 -17.74
C VAL A 122 27.93 1.50 -18.08
N SER A 123 28.85 1.72 -17.15
CA SER A 123 30.04 2.55 -17.38
C SER A 123 31.02 1.94 -18.38
N THR A 124 31.15 0.61 -18.38
CA THR A 124 32.02 -0.13 -19.31
C THR A 124 31.34 -0.46 -20.64
N GLY A 125 30.01 -0.40 -20.69
CA GLY A 125 29.20 -0.78 -21.85
C GLY A 125 29.11 -2.28 -22.09
N ALA A 126 29.60 -3.13 -21.17
CA ALA A 126 29.62 -4.58 -21.35
C ALA A 126 29.62 -5.34 -20.01
N ILE A 127 29.11 -6.57 -20.05
CA ILE A 127 29.29 -7.56 -18.98
C ILE A 127 30.63 -8.25 -19.20
N VAL A 128 31.53 -8.14 -18.23
CA VAL A 128 32.93 -8.61 -18.30
C VAL A 128 33.23 -9.50 -17.09
N ALA A 129 33.46 -10.78 -17.37
CA ALA A 129 33.77 -11.79 -16.35
C ALA A 129 35.02 -11.41 -15.54
N GLY A 130 34.94 -11.54 -14.21
CA GLY A 130 36.03 -11.21 -13.30
C GLY A 130 36.21 -9.72 -13.01
N SER A 131 35.38 -8.86 -13.61
CA SER A 131 35.33 -7.42 -13.33
C SER A 131 33.98 -7.05 -12.71
N ASN A 132 32.96 -6.83 -13.55
CA ASN A 132 31.62 -6.43 -13.13
C ASN A 132 30.62 -7.60 -13.15
N PHE A 133 31.11 -8.82 -13.40
CA PHE A 133 30.31 -10.04 -13.51
C PHE A 133 30.97 -11.22 -12.81
N THR A 134 30.17 -12.00 -12.09
CA THR A 134 30.57 -13.25 -11.45
C THR A 134 29.43 -14.26 -11.54
N GLU A 135 29.77 -15.52 -11.75
CA GLU A 135 28.83 -16.64 -11.72
C GLU A 135 29.19 -17.57 -10.56
N PHE A 136 28.18 -18.23 -9.99
CA PHE A 136 28.34 -19.21 -8.95
C PHE A 136 27.59 -20.48 -9.30
N ASP A 137 28.26 -21.63 -9.17
CA ASP A 137 27.62 -22.93 -9.39
C ASP A 137 26.59 -23.22 -8.29
N VAL A 138 25.39 -23.66 -8.68
CA VAL A 138 24.40 -24.19 -7.74
C VAL A 138 24.87 -25.58 -7.27
N PRO A 139 24.85 -25.89 -5.95
CA PRO A 139 25.42 -27.12 -5.42
C PRO A 139 24.87 -28.41 -6.03
N THR A 140 23.56 -28.51 -6.25
CA THR A 140 22.95 -29.65 -6.93
C THR A 140 23.12 -29.49 -8.45
N PRO A 141 23.81 -30.42 -9.14
CA PRO A 141 23.99 -30.34 -10.58
C PRO A 141 22.67 -30.53 -11.34
N ASN A 142 22.50 -29.79 -12.45
CA ASN A 142 21.33 -29.86 -13.34
C ASN A 142 19.98 -29.62 -12.64
N SER A 143 19.99 -28.84 -11.55
CA SER A 143 18.82 -28.55 -10.74
C SER A 143 17.88 -27.51 -11.35
N GLN A 144 18.37 -26.77 -12.36
CA GLN A 144 17.62 -25.75 -13.10
C GLN A 144 17.09 -24.63 -12.18
N PRO A 145 17.98 -23.75 -11.67
CA PRO A 145 17.54 -22.58 -10.91
C PRO A 145 16.62 -21.71 -11.79
N PHE A 146 15.48 -21.29 -11.25
CA PHE A 146 14.45 -20.59 -12.02
C PHE A 146 14.02 -19.26 -11.41
N ALA A 147 13.29 -19.26 -10.29
CA ALA A 147 12.91 -18.03 -9.62
C ALA A 147 13.91 -17.68 -8.51
N ILE A 148 14.05 -16.40 -8.18
CA ILE A 148 14.87 -15.92 -7.07
C ILE A 148 14.17 -14.75 -6.38
N ALA A 149 14.24 -14.69 -5.05
CA ALA A 149 13.62 -13.68 -4.21
C ALA A 149 14.54 -13.31 -3.02
N ILE A 150 14.30 -12.15 -2.43
CA ILE A 150 15.00 -11.70 -1.22
C ILE A 150 14.17 -12.09 0.01
N GLY A 151 14.82 -12.71 0.99
CA GLY A 151 14.32 -12.94 2.34
C GLY A 151 15.07 -12.09 3.38
N GLN A 152 14.73 -12.25 4.66
CA GLN A 152 15.40 -11.51 5.74
C GLN A 152 16.83 -12.02 5.96
N GLY A 153 17.02 -13.34 5.90
CA GLY A 153 18.31 -13.99 6.15
C GLY A 153 19.22 -14.11 4.93
N GLY A 154 18.68 -13.91 3.72
CA GLY A 154 19.41 -14.12 2.48
C GLY A 154 18.52 -14.17 1.25
N MET A 155 19.05 -14.68 0.14
CA MET A 155 18.28 -14.84 -1.10
C MET A 155 17.81 -16.29 -1.24
N PHE A 156 16.59 -16.50 -1.70
CA PHE A 156 16.02 -17.83 -1.94
C PHE A 156 15.76 -18.03 -3.43
N PHE A 157 16.03 -19.22 -3.95
CA PHE A 157 15.77 -19.55 -5.33
C PHE A 157 15.17 -20.94 -5.49
N THR A 158 14.35 -21.13 -6.52
CA THR A 158 13.71 -22.42 -6.80
C THR A 158 14.55 -23.23 -7.78
N GLU A 159 14.69 -24.53 -7.51
CA GLU A 159 15.38 -25.50 -8.37
C GLU A 159 14.36 -26.47 -8.97
N THR A 160 13.94 -26.20 -10.20
CA THR A 160 12.72 -26.79 -10.78
C THR A 160 12.82 -28.27 -11.09
N ASN A 161 14.04 -28.78 -11.28
CA ASN A 161 14.31 -30.19 -11.56
C ASN A 161 14.85 -30.98 -10.35
N ALA A 162 15.18 -30.31 -9.25
CA ALA A 162 15.75 -30.96 -8.07
C ALA A 162 14.77 -31.06 -6.89
N ASN A 163 13.59 -30.43 -6.97
CA ASN A 163 12.65 -30.32 -5.86
C ASN A 163 13.29 -29.67 -4.62
N LYS A 164 14.06 -28.60 -4.85
CA LYS A 164 14.83 -27.92 -3.80
C LYS A 164 14.56 -26.42 -3.78
N LEU A 165 14.53 -25.88 -2.57
CA LEU A 165 14.61 -24.45 -2.32
C LEU A 165 16.07 -24.13 -1.97
N GLY A 166 16.76 -23.44 -2.87
CA GLY A 166 18.10 -22.93 -2.65
C GLY A 166 18.10 -21.67 -1.80
N TYR A 167 19.18 -21.45 -1.06
CA TYR A 167 19.36 -20.31 -0.16
C TYR A 167 20.80 -19.82 -0.20
N ILE A 168 20.97 -18.52 -0.44
CA ILE A 168 22.24 -17.81 -0.44
C ILE A 168 22.26 -16.92 0.79
N LYS A 169 23.09 -17.29 1.76
CA LYS A 169 23.06 -16.72 3.11
C LYS A 169 23.66 -15.30 3.19
N TYR A 170 23.06 -14.45 4.03
CA TYR A 170 23.64 -13.18 4.47
C TYR A 170 24.55 -13.31 5.71
N PRO A 171 25.57 -12.43 5.87
CA PRO A 171 25.99 -11.39 4.92
C PRO A 171 26.59 -11.99 3.64
N LEU A 172 26.32 -11.36 2.49
CA LEU A 172 26.84 -11.83 1.21
C LEU A 172 28.37 -11.77 1.19
N ASN A 173 29.00 -12.89 0.85
CA ASN A 173 30.40 -12.91 0.42
C ASN A 173 30.42 -12.90 -1.11
N PRO A 174 30.75 -11.76 -1.77
CA PRO A 174 30.65 -11.63 -3.21
C PRO A 174 31.68 -12.46 -3.99
N SER A 175 32.72 -12.99 -3.34
CA SER A 175 33.71 -13.86 -3.99
C SER A 175 33.42 -15.35 -3.76
N ASN A 176 32.73 -15.68 -2.67
CA ASN A 176 32.40 -17.06 -2.32
C ASN A 176 31.14 -17.10 -1.43
N PRO A 177 29.95 -16.92 -2.02
CA PRO A 177 28.70 -16.92 -1.28
C PRO A 177 28.41 -18.31 -0.72
N THR A 178 27.76 -18.35 0.45
CA THR A 178 27.40 -19.61 1.09
C THR A 178 26.06 -20.09 0.56
N PHE A 179 26.08 -21.19 -0.19
CA PHE A 179 24.89 -21.88 -0.67
C PHE A 179 24.43 -22.97 0.31
N LEU A 180 23.13 -22.99 0.54
CA LEU A 180 22.40 -24.07 1.18
C LEU A 180 21.24 -24.48 0.27
N GLU A 181 20.82 -25.73 0.36
CA GLU A 181 19.66 -26.24 -0.39
C GLU A 181 18.80 -27.07 0.55
N PHE A 182 17.50 -26.91 0.40
CA PHE A 182 16.50 -27.55 1.24
C PHE A 182 15.57 -28.40 0.38
N ASP A 183 15.38 -29.67 0.75
CA ASP A 183 14.40 -30.53 0.11
C ASP A 183 12.98 -30.04 0.42
N VAL A 184 12.18 -29.79 -0.62
CA VAL A 184 10.76 -29.47 -0.47
C VAL A 184 9.99 -30.75 -0.14
N PRO A 185 9.06 -30.75 0.84
CA PRO A 185 8.45 -31.98 1.35
C PRO A 185 7.71 -32.80 0.29
N THR A 186 6.98 -32.13 -0.61
CA THR A 186 6.30 -32.78 -1.73
C THR A 186 7.11 -32.61 -3.00
N SER A 187 7.32 -33.70 -3.73
CA SER A 187 7.98 -33.66 -5.02
C SER A 187 7.18 -32.81 -6.00
N SER A 188 7.76 -31.70 -6.44
CA SER A 188 7.16 -30.80 -7.41
C SER A 188 8.20 -30.19 -8.35
N THR A 189 7.75 -29.83 -9.55
CA THR A 189 8.36 -28.71 -10.27
C THR A 189 8.00 -27.43 -9.53
N LEU A 190 9.00 -26.71 -9.03
CA LEU A 190 8.79 -25.42 -8.37
C LEU A 190 8.60 -24.30 -9.41
N GLY A 191 7.76 -23.33 -9.09
CA GLY A 191 7.50 -22.15 -9.90
C GLY A 191 8.22 -20.91 -9.35
N ALA A 192 7.46 -19.83 -9.15
CA ALA A 192 7.95 -18.59 -8.58
C ALA A 192 8.18 -18.69 -7.06
N VAL A 193 8.99 -17.77 -6.53
CA VAL A 193 9.24 -17.56 -5.10
C VAL A 193 9.14 -16.07 -4.80
N VAL A 194 8.65 -15.73 -3.61
CA VAL A 194 8.61 -14.38 -3.06
C VAL A 194 9.00 -14.42 -1.58
N GLY A 195 9.65 -13.37 -1.09
CA GLY A 195 10.06 -13.24 0.31
C GLY A 195 9.68 -11.90 0.89
N ASP A 196 9.36 -11.88 2.19
CA ASP A 196 8.99 -10.68 2.93
C ASP A 196 10.23 -10.03 3.57
N PHE A 197 10.40 -8.72 3.34
CA PHE A 197 11.45 -7.89 3.90
C PHE A 197 10.89 -6.92 4.97
N GLY A 198 10.11 -7.42 5.93
CA GLY A 198 9.74 -6.69 7.15
C GLY A 198 8.25 -6.46 7.41
N GLY A 199 7.35 -7.15 6.71
CA GLY A 199 5.92 -7.20 7.00
C GLY A 199 5.58 -7.98 8.28
N SER A 200 4.35 -7.79 8.77
CA SER A 200 3.82 -8.63 9.84
C SER A 200 3.65 -10.04 9.30
N ASP A 201 4.54 -10.95 9.72
CA ASP A 201 4.40 -12.41 9.67
C ASP A 201 2.89 -12.75 9.68
N MET A 202 2.39 -13.33 8.57
CA MET A 202 1.01 -13.83 8.44
C MET A 202 0.81 -14.91 9.49
N SER A 203 0.60 -14.50 10.74
CA SER A 203 0.32 -15.32 11.92
C SER A 203 0.98 -16.71 11.92
N GLY A 204 2.29 -16.79 11.68
CA GLY A 204 3.07 -18.03 11.82
C GLY A 204 3.17 -18.91 10.56
N TYR A 205 2.74 -18.43 9.40
CA TYR A 205 3.03 -19.02 8.08
C TYR A 205 4.27 -18.29 7.49
N GLY A 206 5.20 -19.04 6.90
CA GLY A 206 6.59 -18.61 6.66
C GLY A 206 6.80 -17.27 5.94
N ARG A 207 8.04 -16.76 5.96
CA ARG A 207 8.38 -15.47 5.32
C ARG A 207 8.74 -15.59 3.86
N ILE A 208 9.00 -16.81 3.41
CA ILE A 208 9.29 -17.14 2.02
C ILE A 208 8.16 -18.03 1.53
N TRP A 209 7.56 -17.66 0.40
CA TRP A 209 6.46 -18.38 -0.22
C TRP A 209 6.84 -18.76 -1.65
N PHE A 210 6.47 -19.95 -2.08
CA PHE A 210 6.78 -20.45 -3.41
C PHE A 210 5.65 -21.33 -3.95
N THR A 211 5.56 -21.42 -5.27
CA THR A 211 4.54 -22.24 -5.94
C THR A 211 5.09 -23.63 -6.26
N GLU A 212 4.35 -24.67 -5.88
CA GLU A 212 4.63 -26.05 -6.25
C GLU A 212 3.72 -26.44 -7.42
N THR A 213 4.19 -26.09 -8.63
CA THR A 213 3.39 -26.12 -9.86
C THR A 213 2.74 -27.48 -10.12
N SER A 214 3.51 -28.57 -10.06
CA SER A 214 2.99 -29.91 -10.37
C SER A 214 2.36 -30.61 -9.18
N ALA A 215 2.74 -30.26 -7.94
CA ALA A 215 2.12 -30.80 -6.74
C ALA A 215 0.78 -30.13 -6.39
N ASN A 216 0.42 -29.03 -7.06
CA ASN A 216 -0.80 -28.28 -6.85
C ASN A 216 -0.88 -27.67 -5.44
N LYS A 217 0.23 -27.06 -4.98
CA LYS A 217 0.35 -26.48 -3.65
C LYS A 217 1.03 -25.11 -3.66
N ILE A 218 0.79 -24.37 -2.59
CA ILE A 218 1.57 -23.20 -2.20
C ILE A 218 2.45 -23.60 -1.01
N GLY A 219 3.75 -23.61 -1.23
CA GLY A 219 4.75 -23.90 -0.20
C GLY A 219 5.17 -22.63 0.53
N TYR A 220 5.53 -22.76 1.80
CA TYR A 220 6.14 -21.69 2.58
C TYR A 220 7.30 -22.22 3.43
N PHE A 221 8.31 -21.36 3.59
CA PHE A 221 9.49 -21.62 4.42
C PHE A 221 9.59 -20.56 5.52
N LYS A 222 9.72 -21.03 6.77
CA LYS A 222 9.91 -20.21 7.95
C LYS A 222 11.40 -20.01 8.15
N GLU A 223 11.91 -18.79 7.95
CA GLU A 223 13.31 -18.46 8.29
C GLU A 223 13.58 -18.61 9.80
N PHE A 224 12.53 -18.42 10.61
CA PHE A 224 12.49 -18.65 12.05
C PHE A 224 11.16 -19.31 12.43
N ASP A 225 11.21 -20.40 13.21
CA ASP A 225 10.00 -20.97 13.81
C ASP A 225 9.75 -20.32 15.19
N PRO A 226 8.78 -19.40 15.32
CA PRO A 226 8.51 -18.73 16.59
C PRO A 226 7.85 -19.62 17.63
N VAL A 227 7.29 -20.77 17.23
CA VAL A 227 6.66 -21.73 18.15
C VAL A 227 7.73 -22.52 18.90
N ASN A 228 8.79 -22.92 18.19
CA ASN A 228 9.88 -23.71 18.75
C ASN A 228 11.15 -22.88 19.03
N PHE A 229 11.16 -21.60 18.67
CA PHE A 229 12.29 -20.66 18.77
C PHE A 229 13.57 -21.16 18.09
N VAL A 230 13.42 -21.82 16.92
CA VAL A 230 14.55 -22.40 16.16
C VAL A 230 14.80 -21.59 14.89
N ALA A 231 16.07 -21.24 14.65
CA ALA A 231 16.52 -20.75 13.35
C ALA A 231 16.65 -21.92 12.37
N CYS A 232 15.96 -21.86 11.24
CA CYS A 232 15.84 -22.97 10.29
C CYS A 232 17.09 -23.18 9.39
N GLU A 233 18.26 -22.67 9.81
CA GLU A 233 19.50 -22.65 9.04
C GLU A 233 20.45 -23.85 9.29
N VAL A 234 20.20 -24.70 10.29
CA VAL A 234 21.16 -25.74 10.71
C VAL A 234 20.93 -27.07 9.99
N LYS A 235 21.96 -27.58 9.30
CA LYS A 235 21.93 -28.86 8.59
C LYS A 235 22.19 -30.06 9.50
N GLY A 236 21.21 -30.98 9.62
CA GLY A 236 21.46 -32.34 10.14
C GLY A 236 20.59 -32.89 11.27
N SER A 237 19.54 -32.22 11.76
CA SER A 237 18.55 -32.84 12.67
C SER A 237 17.19 -32.96 11.98
N ASP A 238 16.93 -34.16 11.43
CA ASP A 238 15.62 -34.66 10.98
C ASP A 238 14.62 -33.61 10.42
N TYR A 239 14.88 -33.16 9.20
CA TYR A 239 14.09 -32.15 8.47
C TYR A 239 12.62 -32.52 8.25
N SER A 240 12.26 -33.81 8.40
CA SER A 240 10.87 -34.28 8.35
C SER A 240 10.06 -33.93 9.61
N GLN A 241 10.74 -33.54 10.70
CA GLN A 241 10.12 -33.19 11.99
C GLN A 241 10.28 -31.70 12.38
N ALA A 242 11.11 -30.91 11.69
CA ALA A 242 11.49 -29.55 12.09
C ALA A 242 10.48 -28.41 11.76
N LYS A 243 9.32 -28.69 11.13
CA LYS A 243 8.22 -27.72 10.87
C LYS A 243 8.60 -26.38 10.18
N CYS A 244 9.79 -26.26 9.60
CA CYS A 244 10.22 -25.06 8.87
C CYS A 244 9.52 -24.93 7.51
N PHE A 245 9.09 -26.04 6.93
CA PHE A 245 8.24 -26.06 5.74
C PHE A 245 6.79 -26.28 6.12
N GLY A 246 5.90 -25.67 5.35
CA GLY A 246 4.55 -26.14 5.22
C GLY A 246 4.01 -25.89 3.81
N GLU A 247 2.92 -26.56 3.50
CA GLU A 247 2.33 -26.56 2.18
C GLU A 247 0.81 -26.46 2.32
N ILE A 248 0.20 -25.72 1.40
CA ILE A 248 -1.25 -25.53 1.35
C ILE A 248 -1.73 -26.03 -0.01
N THR A 249 -2.60 -27.03 -0.01
CA THR A 249 -3.16 -27.58 -1.24
C THR A 249 -4.12 -26.58 -1.89
N VAL A 250 -3.91 -26.30 -3.17
CA VAL A 250 -4.82 -25.45 -3.96
C VAL A 250 -6.14 -26.20 -4.18
N PRO A 251 -7.33 -25.59 -3.94
CA PRO A 251 -8.62 -26.27 -4.06
C PRO A 251 -8.91 -26.82 -5.46
N THR A 252 -8.57 -26.07 -6.50
CA THR A 252 -8.67 -26.54 -7.88
C THR A 252 -7.59 -27.55 -8.16
N ALA A 253 -7.98 -28.76 -8.55
CA ALA A 253 -7.06 -29.83 -8.90
C ALA A 253 -6.29 -29.48 -10.19
N ALA A 254 -4.99 -29.80 -10.20
CA ALA A 254 -4.11 -29.55 -11.34
C ALA A 254 -4.16 -28.09 -11.85
N SER A 255 -4.25 -27.13 -10.92
CA SER A 255 -4.36 -25.70 -11.20
C SER A 255 -3.10 -25.07 -11.79
N GLY A 256 -1.94 -25.69 -11.55
CA GLY A 256 -0.64 -25.20 -12.01
C GLY A 256 -0.29 -23.84 -11.40
N PRO A 257 -0.18 -23.70 -10.05
CA PRO A 257 0.21 -22.43 -9.44
C PRO A 257 1.58 -21.99 -9.97
N PHE A 258 1.73 -20.72 -10.37
CA PHE A 258 2.93 -20.24 -11.04
C PHE A 258 3.48 -18.94 -10.44
N GLY A 259 2.95 -17.78 -10.81
CA GLY A 259 3.38 -16.48 -10.29
C GLY A 259 2.85 -16.29 -8.87
N ILE A 260 3.62 -15.57 -8.04
CA ILE A 260 3.28 -15.32 -6.64
C ILE A 260 3.75 -13.94 -6.21
N ALA A 261 2.94 -13.24 -5.42
CA ALA A 261 3.24 -11.91 -4.91
C ALA A 261 2.56 -11.67 -3.55
N PHE A 262 3.13 -10.76 -2.78
CA PHE A 262 2.41 -10.14 -1.66
C PHE A 262 1.39 -9.15 -2.22
N GLY A 263 0.15 -9.24 -1.74
CA GLY A 263 -0.91 -8.27 -2.02
C GLY A 263 -0.87 -7.07 -1.07
N PRO A 264 -1.56 -5.97 -1.42
CA PRO A 264 -1.68 -4.80 -0.55
C PRO A 264 -2.61 -5.01 0.65
N ASP A 265 -3.22 -6.19 0.77
CA ASP A 265 -4.03 -6.66 1.90
C ASP A 265 -3.27 -7.62 2.84
N ASP A 266 -1.94 -7.61 2.79
CA ASP A 266 -1.04 -8.47 3.57
C ASP A 266 -1.26 -9.98 3.35
N ASN A 267 -1.92 -10.36 2.25
CA ASN A 267 -2.16 -11.75 1.86
C ASN A 267 -1.23 -12.18 0.73
N ILE A 268 -1.08 -13.49 0.54
CA ILE A 268 -0.35 -14.04 -0.61
C ILE A 268 -1.31 -14.22 -1.76
N TRP A 269 -0.92 -13.73 -2.94
CA TRP A 269 -1.67 -13.90 -4.17
C TRP A 269 -0.84 -14.67 -5.18
N PHE A 270 -1.49 -15.53 -5.96
CA PHE A 270 -0.83 -16.36 -6.95
C PHE A 270 -1.68 -16.57 -8.19
N THR A 271 -1.04 -16.95 -9.30
CA THR A 271 -1.71 -17.30 -10.55
C THR A 271 -1.80 -18.82 -10.70
N GLU A 272 -2.92 -19.31 -11.21
CA GLU A 272 -3.15 -20.72 -11.56
C GLU A 272 -3.11 -20.84 -13.09
N LYS A 273 -1.94 -21.13 -13.65
CA LYS A 273 -1.71 -21.01 -15.10
C LYS A 273 -2.52 -22.03 -15.92
N ASP A 274 -2.80 -23.20 -15.34
CA ASP A 274 -3.47 -24.30 -16.03
C ASP A 274 -4.98 -24.28 -15.80
N ALA A 275 -5.43 -23.78 -14.64
CA ALA A 275 -6.86 -23.57 -14.35
C ALA A 275 -7.41 -22.22 -14.82
N GLY A 276 -6.54 -21.26 -15.14
CA GLY A 276 -6.94 -19.92 -15.57
C GLY A 276 -7.60 -19.11 -14.46
N LYS A 277 -7.03 -19.15 -13.25
CA LYS A 277 -7.57 -18.46 -12.06
C LYS A 277 -6.50 -17.65 -11.32
N ILE A 278 -6.95 -16.79 -10.42
CA ILE A 278 -6.12 -16.08 -9.43
C ILE A 278 -6.47 -16.60 -8.05
N GLY A 279 -5.49 -17.05 -7.29
CA GLY A 279 -5.65 -17.52 -5.92
C GLY A 279 -5.18 -16.49 -4.90
N ARG A 280 -5.80 -16.48 -3.72
CA ARG A 280 -5.38 -15.72 -2.54
C ARG A 280 -5.32 -16.64 -1.33
N VAL A 281 -4.18 -16.70 -0.66
CA VAL A 281 -4.01 -17.33 0.65
C VAL A 281 -4.17 -16.26 1.73
N ASP A 282 -5.11 -16.44 2.66
CA ASP A 282 -5.25 -15.55 3.81
C ASP A 282 -4.33 -15.92 4.99
N ALA A 283 -4.33 -15.10 6.04
CA ALA A 283 -3.53 -15.33 7.25
C ALA A 283 -3.84 -16.64 8.01
N ALA A 284 -4.99 -17.26 7.75
CA ALA A 284 -5.37 -18.58 8.29
C ALA A 284 -4.95 -19.73 7.36
N GLY A 285 -4.30 -19.44 6.23
CA GLY A 285 -3.92 -20.41 5.21
C GLY A 285 -5.09 -20.87 4.33
N VAL A 286 -6.22 -20.16 4.32
CA VAL A 286 -7.38 -20.50 3.50
C VAL A 286 -7.20 -19.90 2.11
N ILE A 287 -7.39 -20.73 1.07
CA ILE A 287 -7.33 -20.31 -0.32
C ILE A 287 -8.71 -19.90 -0.83
N THR A 288 -8.81 -18.67 -1.33
CA THR A 288 -9.94 -18.19 -2.15
C THR A 288 -9.50 -18.06 -3.59
N GLU A 289 -10.31 -18.51 -4.54
CA GLU A 289 -9.98 -18.46 -5.97
C GLU A 289 -10.93 -17.51 -6.73
N PHE A 290 -10.40 -16.81 -7.72
CA PHE A 290 -11.11 -15.83 -8.54
C PHE A 290 -10.91 -16.16 -10.01
N THR A 291 -12.00 -16.24 -10.78
CA THR A 291 -11.97 -16.55 -12.21
C THR A 291 -11.98 -15.26 -13.02
N PRO A 292 -10.94 -14.96 -13.82
CA PRO A 292 -10.96 -13.86 -14.78
C PRO A 292 -12.13 -13.95 -15.76
N PRO A 293 -12.71 -12.81 -16.19
CA PRO A 293 -13.82 -12.79 -17.15
C PRO A 293 -13.52 -13.50 -18.48
N THR A 294 -12.29 -13.41 -18.98
CA THR A 294 -11.88 -14.08 -20.21
C THR A 294 -11.57 -15.55 -19.93
N ALA A 295 -12.40 -16.44 -20.49
CA ALA A 295 -12.24 -17.88 -20.33
C ALA A 295 -10.95 -18.42 -20.98
N ASN A 296 -10.44 -19.53 -20.42
CA ASN A 296 -9.24 -20.23 -20.89
C ASN A 296 -7.97 -19.38 -20.87
N THR A 297 -7.89 -18.37 -20.00
CA THR A 297 -6.68 -17.57 -19.81
C THR A 297 -5.54 -18.39 -19.17
N ILE A 298 -4.29 -18.06 -19.49
CA ILE A 298 -3.08 -18.58 -18.87
C ILE A 298 -2.43 -17.41 -18.11
N PRO A 299 -2.81 -17.19 -16.84
CA PRO A 299 -2.22 -16.16 -16.03
C PRO A 299 -0.79 -16.56 -15.62
N LEU A 300 0.17 -15.65 -15.76
CA LEU A 300 1.59 -15.93 -15.45
C LEU A 300 2.11 -15.03 -14.33
N GLY A 301 2.69 -13.87 -14.66
CA GLY A 301 3.22 -12.93 -13.68
C GLY A 301 2.10 -12.23 -12.91
N ILE A 302 2.34 -11.95 -11.64
CA ILE A 302 1.46 -11.15 -10.77
C ILE A 302 2.30 -10.22 -9.90
N VAL A 303 1.85 -8.99 -9.68
CA VAL A 303 2.54 -8.00 -8.84
C VAL A 303 1.53 -7.07 -8.17
N SER A 304 1.86 -6.55 -6.99
CA SER A 304 1.13 -5.43 -6.41
C SER A 304 1.35 -4.15 -7.23
N GLY A 305 0.25 -3.49 -7.58
CA GLY A 305 0.25 -2.21 -8.27
C GLY A 305 0.28 -1.03 -7.30
N PRO A 306 0.68 0.17 -7.78
CA PRO A 306 0.72 1.38 -6.98
C PRO A 306 -0.68 1.96 -6.68
N ASP A 307 -1.72 1.40 -7.30
CA ASP A 307 -3.12 1.77 -7.14
C ASP A 307 -3.84 0.96 -6.04
N GLY A 308 -3.10 0.15 -5.27
CA GLY A 308 -3.67 -0.68 -4.20
C GLY A 308 -4.39 -1.93 -4.71
N THR A 309 -4.16 -2.32 -5.96
CA THR A 309 -4.69 -3.56 -6.55
C THR A 309 -3.54 -4.49 -6.97
N LEU A 310 -3.85 -5.74 -7.31
CA LEU A 310 -2.88 -6.61 -7.97
C LEU A 310 -3.08 -6.61 -9.47
N TRP A 311 -1.97 -6.80 -10.19
CA TRP A 311 -1.91 -6.79 -11.64
C TRP A 311 -1.24 -8.06 -12.12
N PHE A 312 -1.82 -8.70 -13.14
CA PHE A 312 -1.34 -9.96 -13.67
C PHE A 312 -1.35 -10.00 -15.20
N THR A 313 -0.51 -10.83 -15.78
CA THR A 313 -0.44 -11.04 -17.23
C THR A 313 -1.27 -12.24 -17.63
N GLU A 314 -1.97 -12.14 -18.77
CA GLU A 314 -2.77 -13.22 -19.34
C GLU A 314 -2.18 -13.63 -20.69
N SER A 315 -1.28 -14.63 -20.66
CA SER A 315 -0.33 -14.85 -21.74
C SER A 315 -0.98 -15.25 -23.06
N ASN A 316 -1.94 -16.17 -23.05
CA ASN A 316 -2.49 -16.72 -24.30
C ASN A 316 -3.64 -15.87 -24.88
N VAL A 317 -4.35 -15.14 -24.03
CA VAL A 317 -5.45 -14.24 -24.44
C VAL A 317 -4.98 -12.79 -24.65
N ASN A 318 -3.70 -12.51 -24.38
CA ASN A 318 -3.04 -11.26 -24.73
C ASN A 318 -3.60 -10.04 -23.99
N ASN A 319 -3.87 -10.22 -22.70
CA ASN A 319 -4.42 -9.21 -21.82
C ASN A 319 -3.51 -8.95 -20.62
N ILE A 320 -3.77 -7.83 -19.95
CA ILE A 320 -3.32 -7.55 -18.60
C ILE A 320 -4.56 -7.50 -17.70
N GLY A 321 -4.59 -8.33 -16.68
CA GLY A 321 -5.63 -8.36 -15.66
C GLY A 321 -5.28 -7.45 -14.48
N GLN A 322 -6.31 -6.90 -13.86
CA GLN A 322 -6.26 -6.13 -12.62
C GLN A 322 -7.30 -6.72 -11.68
N ILE A 323 -6.92 -7.02 -10.43
CA ILE A 323 -7.79 -7.58 -9.41
C ILE A 323 -7.70 -6.76 -8.12
N THR A 324 -8.85 -6.35 -7.59
CA THR A 324 -8.93 -5.70 -6.28
C THR A 324 -8.77 -6.73 -5.16
N THR A 325 -8.41 -6.29 -3.96
CA THR A 325 -8.31 -7.19 -2.78
C THR A 325 -9.66 -7.80 -2.38
N ALA A 326 -10.77 -7.22 -2.83
CA ALA A 326 -12.12 -7.79 -2.71
C ALA A 326 -12.44 -8.86 -3.77
N GLY A 327 -11.58 -9.08 -4.77
CA GLY A 327 -11.74 -10.10 -5.81
C GLY A 327 -12.42 -9.63 -7.09
N ALA A 328 -12.62 -8.31 -7.28
CA ALA A 328 -13.18 -7.80 -8.53
C ALA A 328 -12.10 -7.73 -9.61
N ILE A 329 -12.32 -8.39 -10.75
CA ILE A 329 -11.37 -8.47 -11.87
C ILE A 329 -11.82 -7.58 -13.03
N THR A 330 -10.88 -6.83 -13.58
CA THR A 330 -11.01 -6.14 -14.87
C THR A 330 -9.84 -6.51 -15.78
N GLU A 331 -10.06 -6.55 -17.08
CA GLU A 331 -9.06 -6.96 -18.07
C GLU A 331 -8.84 -5.84 -19.09
N ARG A 332 -7.59 -5.69 -19.53
CA ARG A 332 -7.15 -4.71 -20.51
C ARG A 332 -6.45 -5.42 -21.67
N ILE A 333 -6.98 -5.27 -22.88
CA ILE A 333 -6.43 -5.92 -24.08
C ILE A 333 -5.15 -5.23 -24.52
N ILE A 334 -4.04 -5.98 -24.64
CA ILE A 334 -2.81 -5.46 -25.24
C ILE A 334 -3.09 -5.17 -26.73
N PRO A 335 -2.95 -3.92 -27.21
CA PRO A 335 -3.36 -3.55 -28.58
C PRO A 335 -2.63 -4.30 -29.69
N THR A 336 -1.42 -4.80 -29.39
CA THR A 336 -0.66 -5.63 -30.32
C THR A 336 -1.07 -7.08 -30.11
N ALA A 337 -1.58 -7.73 -31.15
CA ALA A 337 -2.06 -9.10 -31.06
C ALA A 337 -0.92 -10.10 -30.84
N ASN A 338 -1.21 -11.19 -30.10
CA ASN A 338 -0.37 -12.38 -29.98
C ASN A 338 1.05 -12.11 -29.44
N THR A 339 1.18 -11.23 -28.45
CA THR A 339 2.48 -10.84 -27.87
C THR A 339 2.97 -11.74 -26.73
N GLN A 340 2.07 -12.53 -26.14
CA GLN A 340 2.33 -13.45 -25.04
C GLN A 340 3.02 -12.76 -23.83
N PRO A 341 2.29 -11.90 -23.08
CA PRO A 341 2.85 -11.27 -21.89
C PRO A 341 3.28 -12.33 -20.85
N GLN A 342 4.46 -12.16 -20.26
CA GLN A 342 5.08 -13.10 -19.32
C GLN A 342 5.11 -12.53 -17.90
N MET A 343 6.24 -11.97 -17.45
CA MET A 343 6.37 -11.41 -16.11
C MET A 343 5.98 -9.93 -16.11
N ILE A 344 5.53 -9.45 -14.96
CA ILE A 344 5.16 -8.06 -14.73
C ILE A 344 5.89 -7.57 -13.49
N ALA A 345 6.41 -6.34 -13.54
CA ALA A 345 7.03 -5.67 -12.43
C ALA A 345 6.50 -4.25 -12.32
N CYS A 346 6.47 -3.76 -11.10
CA CYS A 346 6.15 -2.38 -10.86
C CYS A 346 7.43 -1.54 -10.84
N ASP A 347 7.41 -0.44 -11.59
CA ASP A 347 8.37 0.65 -11.45
C ASP A 347 7.94 1.61 -10.32
N CYS A 348 7.01 1.17 -9.48
CA CYS A 348 6.65 1.86 -8.25
C CYS A 348 7.64 1.51 -7.15
N LYS A 349 7.92 2.50 -6.32
CA LYS A 349 8.70 2.31 -5.10
C LYS A 349 7.79 1.61 -4.08
N LEU A 350 8.33 0.66 -3.32
CA LEU A 350 7.67 0.11 -2.11
C LEU A 350 7.44 1.18 -1.02
N SER A 351 7.90 2.42 -1.24
CA SER A 351 7.58 3.61 -0.45
C SER A 351 7.22 4.80 -1.37
N SER A 352 6.10 5.45 -1.09
CA SER A 352 5.27 6.29 -1.98
C SER A 352 5.83 7.63 -2.50
N SER A 353 7.15 7.89 -2.48
CA SER A 353 7.71 9.23 -2.74
C SER A 353 8.13 9.53 -4.19
N ASP A 354 8.00 8.59 -5.12
CA ASP A 354 8.47 8.80 -6.49
C ASP A 354 7.29 9.06 -7.44
N SER A 355 7.09 10.31 -7.82
CA SER A 355 6.08 10.71 -8.79
C SER A 355 6.50 10.47 -10.24
N ALA A 356 7.75 10.06 -10.51
CA ALA A 356 8.24 9.89 -11.88
C ALA A 356 7.82 8.56 -12.52
N THR A 357 7.59 7.51 -11.72
CA THR A 357 7.32 6.16 -12.26
C THR A 357 6.22 5.42 -11.51
N ARG A 358 4.96 5.74 -11.81
CA ARG A 358 3.80 4.99 -11.33
C ARG A 358 3.34 3.95 -12.34
N THR A 359 4.27 3.27 -13.00
CA THR A 359 3.93 2.42 -14.14
C THR A 359 4.29 0.97 -13.92
N LEU A 360 3.46 0.09 -14.48
CA LEU A 360 3.72 -1.32 -14.54
C LEU A 360 4.39 -1.64 -15.87
N TRP A 361 5.39 -2.51 -15.83
CA TRP A 361 6.13 -2.98 -16.99
C TRP A 361 6.00 -4.49 -17.09
N PHE A 362 5.88 -5.02 -18.30
CA PHE A 362 5.77 -6.45 -18.52
C PHE A 362 6.56 -6.89 -19.75
N THR A 363 6.98 -8.15 -19.77
CA THR A 363 7.73 -8.74 -20.89
C THR A 363 6.79 -9.42 -21.88
N GLU A 364 7.05 -9.30 -23.18
CA GLU A 364 6.25 -9.91 -24.25
C GLU A 364 7.09 -10.96 -25.00
N LYS A 365 6.82 -12.25 -24.79
CA LYS A 365 7.67 -13.34 -25.30
C LYS A 365 7.71 -13.39 -26.82
N THR A 366 6.55 -13.41 -27.47
CA THR A 366 6.44 -13.49 -28.94
C THR A 366 6.35 -12.11 -29.57
N GLY A 367 5.88 -11.11 -28.82
CA GLY A 367 5.96 -9.70 -29.21
C GLY A 367 7.40 -9.21 -29.28
N ASN A 368 8.32 -9.89 -28.60
CA ASN A 368 9.74 -9.55 -28.50
C ASN A 368 9.92 -8.08 -28.12
N ALA A 369 9.20 -7.68 -27.07
CA ALA A 369 9.04 -6.31 -26.64
C ALA A 369 8.89 -6.24 -25.12
N ILE A 370 8.95 -5.03 -24.60
CA ILE A 370 8.65 -4.72 -23.20
C ILE A 370 7.45 -3.77 -23.21
N GLY A 371 6.35 -4.21 -22.63
CA GLY A 371 5.12 -3.47 -22.48
C GLY A 371 5.11 -2.60 -21.23
N LYS A 372 4.30 -1.55 -21.25
CA LYS A 372 4.10 -0.62 -20.14
C LYS A 372 2.60 -0.33 -20.02
N VAL A 373 2.06 -0.29 -18.81
CA VAL A 373 0.65 0.03 -18.54
C VAL A 373 0.55 1.00 -17.38
N ASP A 374 -0.17 2.10 -17.60
CA ASP A 374 -0.49 3.07 -16.57
C ASP A 374 -1.68 2.55 -15.73
N PRO A 375 -1.46 2.19 -14.46
CA PRO A 375 -2.51 1.68 -13.59
C PRO A 375 -3.62 2.72 -13.34
N PHE A 376 -3.30 4.01 -13.40
CA PHE A 376 -4.23 5.11 -13.13
C PHE A 376 -4.96 5.64 -14.37
N ALA A 377 -4.61 5.16 -15.58
CA ALA A 377 -5.25 5.64 -16.79
C ALA A 377 -6.72 5.21 -16.85
N SER A 378 -7.62 6.20 -17.00
CA SER A 378 -9.04 5.94 -17.28
C SER A 378 -9.21 5.32 -18.67
N SER A 379 -10.03 4.28 -18.81
CA SER A 379 -10.33 3.67 -20.11
C SER A 379 -11.14 4.63 -21.00
N SER A 380 -10.50 5.43 -21.84
CA SER A 380 -11.17 6.31 -22.80
C SER A 380 -10.95 5.87 -24.24
N THR A 381 -11.89 5.13 -24.83
CA THR A 381 -12.49 5.47 -26.15
C THR A 381 -13.66 4.54 -26.49
N PRO A 382 -14.76 5.05 -27.09
CA PRO A 382 -15.96 4.31 -27.40
C PRO A 382 -15.86 3.60 -28.75
N THR A 383 -16.21 2.31 -28.80
CA THR A 383 -16.69 1.68 -30.06
C THR A 383 -18.16 2.09 -30.26
N PRO A 384 -18.63 2.42 -31.49
CA PRO A 384 -20.03 2.75 -31.69
C PRO A 384 -20.87 1.50 -31.55
N THR A 385 -21.44 1.33 -30.37
CA THR A 385 -22.50 0.39 -30.01
C THR A 385 -23.36 1.17 -29.01
N PRO A 386 -24.70 1.14 -29.12
CA PRO A 386 -25.55 2.24 -28.70
C PRO A 386 -25.27 2.59 -27.25
N THR A 387 -25.08 3.89 -27.02
CA THR A 387 -24.85 4.55 -25.72
C THR A 387 -25.12 3.62 -24.53
N PRO A 388 -24.10 3.14 -23.78
CA PRO A 388 -24.37 2.57 -22.49
C PRO A 388 -24.80 3.72 -21.60
N THR A 389 -26.11 3.79 -21.34
CA THR A 389 -26.68 4.45 -20.17
C THR A 389 -25.76 4.13 -18.98
N PRO A 390 -25.37 5.13 -18.15
CA PRO A 390 -24.45 4.91 -17.03
C PRO A 390 -24.84 3.62 -16.32
N THR A 391 -23.92 2.64 -16.25
CA THR A 391 -24.20 1.39 -15.53
C THR A 391 -24.55 1.80 -14.12
N PRO A 392 -25.83 1.72 -13.74
CA PRO A 392 -26.23 2.47 -12.59
C PRO A 392 -25.66 1.75 -11.37
N THR A 393 -24.99 2.47 -10.49
CA THR A 393 -24.42 1.87 -9.28
C THR A 393 -25.50 1.85 -8.21
N THR A 394 -25.58 0.76 -7.45
CA THR A 394 -26.44 0.74 -6.27
C THR A 394 -25.97 1.84 -5.30
N THR A 395 -26.91 2.59 -4.73
CA THR A 395 -26.59 3.71 -3.82
C THR A 395 -27.15 3.39 -2.44
N LEU A 396 -26.31 3.42 -1.40
CA LEU A 396 -26.72 3.18 -0.03
C LEU A 396 -27.16 4.48 0.64
N PHE A 397 -28.40 4.48 1.15
CA PHE A 397 -28.93 5.49 2.05
C PHE A 397 -29.08 4.90 3.44
N VAL A 398 -28.86 5.71 4.47
CA VAL A 398 -29.02 5.32 5.88
C VAL A 398 -29.91 6.30 6.61
N ALA A 399 -30.56 5.84 7.67
CA ALA A 399 -31.29 6.65 8.63
C ALA A 399 -31.02 6.13 10.04
N TYR A 400 -30.67 7.01 10.96
CA TYR A 400 -30.55 6.70 12.39
C TYR A 400 -31.80 7.19 13.10
N LEU A 401 -32.48 6.32 13.85
CA LEU A 401 -33.80 6.59 14.41
C LEU A 401 -33.72 6.84 15.92
N THR A 402 -34.36 7.91 16.37
CA THR A 402 -34.43 8.27 17.80
C THR A 402 -35.74 9.00 18.11
N GLY A 403 -36.20 8.95 19.36
CA GLY A 403 -37.36 9.75 19.80
C GLY A 403 -37.18 11.26 19.66
N ALA A 404 -35.94 11.75 19.76
CA ALA A 404 -35.61 13.17 19.56
C ALA A 404 -35.86 13.69 18.13
N GLN A 405 -35.95 12.78 17.15
CA GLN A 405 -36.20 13.11 15.75
C GLN A 405 -37.69 13.04 15.37
N GLU A 406 -38.56 12.60 16.28
CA GLU A 406 -40.01 12.65 16.08
C GLU A 406 -40.52 14.08 15.96
N VAL A 407 -41.73 14.24 15.40
CA VAL A 407 -42.35 15.54 15.22
C VAL A 407 -43.77 15.51 15.80
N PRO A 408 -43.98 16.05 17.02
CA PRO A 408 -42.97 16.63 17.91
C PRO A 408 -42.03 15.58 18.53
N PRO A 409 -40.81 15.97 18.98
CA PRO A 409 -39.88 15.05 19.65
C PRO A 409 -40.50 14.41 20.90
N ASN A 410 -40.18 13.14 21.15
CA ASN A 410 -40.63 12.42 22.34
C ASN A 410 -39.43 12.00 23.22
N ASN A 411 -39.74 11.43 24.39
CA ASN A 411 -38.76 11.03 25.41
C ASN A 411 -38.39 9.53 25.36
N SER A 412 -38.70 8.83 24.27
CA SER A 412 -38.30 7.42 24.12
C SER A 412 -36.78 7.29 24.12
N THR A 413 -36.27 6.29 24.84
CA THR A 413 -34.88 5.85 24.79
C THR A 413 -34.62 4.85 23.67
N GLY A 414 -35.65 4.51 22.89
CA GLY A 414 -35.56 3.61 21.75
C GLY A 414 -34.60 4.17 20.70
N THR A 415 -33.90 3.25 20.03
CA THR A 415 -32.96 3.59 18.96
C THR A 415 -33.15 2.63 17.79
N GLY A 416 -32.82 3.09 16.59
CA GLY A 416 -32.83 2.26 15.40
C GLY A 416 -31.86 2.70 14.33
N ASN A 417 -31.61 1.80 13.39
CA ASN A 417 -30.85 2.03 12.17
C ASN A 417 -31.63 1.42 11.01
N ALA A 418 -31.75 2.17 9.93
CA ALA A 418 -32.33 1.70 8.69
C ALA A 418 -31.39 1.94 7.52
N THR A 419 -31.35 0.97 6.61
CA THR A 419 -30.63 1.06 5.34
C THR A 419 -31.62 1.01 4.20
N LEU A 420 -31.32 1.70 3.11
CA LEU A 420 -32.05 1.62 1.86
C LEU A 420 -31.02 1.56 0.73
N LEU A 421 -30.86 0.38 0.14
CA LEU A 421 -29.99 0.15 -1.01
C LEU A 421 -30.80 0.34 -2.28
N LEU A 422 -30.66 1.51 -2.91
CA LEU A 422 -31.30 1.84 -4.17
C LEU A 422 -30.70 0.98 -5.27
N SER A 423 -31.56 0.28 -6.03
CA SER A 423 -31.13 -0.53 -7.16
C SER A 423 -30.45 0.32 -8.22
N ALA A 424 -29.60 -0.34 -9.01
CA ALA A 424 -28.99 0.25 -10.17
C ALA A 424 -30.04 0.99 -11.04
N ASP A 425 -31.00 0.26 -11.58
CA ASP A 425 -32.04 0.83 -12.45
C ASP A 425 -32.96 1.88 -11.76
N GLN A 426 -32.77 2.15 -10.46
CA GLN A 426 -33.54 3.09 -9.64
C GLN A 426 -35.04 2.76 -9.59
N THR A 427 -35.44 1.54 -9.94
CA THR A 427 -36.84 1.11 -9.92
C THR A 427 -37.23 0.45 -8.60
N THR A 428 -36.24 -0.03 -7.84
CA THR A 428 -36.46 -0.74 -6.58
C THR A 428 -35.47 -0.31 -5.51
N ALA A 429 -35.77 -0.61 -4.26
CA ALA A 429 -34.80 -0.54 -3.19
C ALA A 429 -34.97 -1.69 -2.19
N ARG A 430 -33.86 -2.12 -1.59
CA ARG A 430 -33.83 -3.09 -0.49
C ARG A 430 -33.67 -2.35 0.82
N VAL A 431 -34.66 -2.48 1.70
CA VAL A 431 -34.73 -1.79 2.99
C VAL A 431 -34.35 -2.78 4.10
N GLY A 432 -33.45 -2.36 4.98
CA GLY A 432 -33.21 -3.02 6.26
C GLY A 432 -33.64 -2.09 7.40
N LEU A 433 -34.19 -2.65 8.47
CA LEU A 433 -34.55 -1.94 9.69
C LEU A 433 -34.17 -2.79 10.91
N THR A 434 -33.41 -2.19 11.81
CA THR A 434 -33.11 -2.75 13.12
C THR A 434 -33.36 -1.69 14.19
N PHE A 435 -34.13 -2.02 15.21
CA PHE A 435 -34.38 -1.16 16.35
C PHE A 435 -34.38 -1.95 17.66
N ASN A 436 -34.14 -1.24 18.75
CA ASN A 436 -34.13 -1.77 20.10
C ASN A 436 -34.69 -0.74 21.09
N GLY A 437 -35.17 -1.22 22.24
CA GLY A 437 -35.55 -0.36 23.36
C GLY A 437 -36.84 0.44 23.14
N LEU A 438 -37.75 -0.03 22.27
CA LEU A 438 -39.10 0.54 22.21
C LEU A 438 -39.80 0.39 23.56
N SER A 439 -40.61 1.38 23.91
CA SER A 439 -41.27 1.50 25.20
C SER A 439 -42.40 0.47 25.38
N SER A 440 -42.91 -0.07 24.27
CA SER A 440 -43.86 -1.18 24.25
C SER A 440 -43.82 -1.92 22.91
N ALA A 441 -44.70 -2.91 22.73
CA ALA A 441 -44.77 -3.68 21.49
C ALA A 441 -44.96 -2.77 20.26
N GLN A 442 -44.20 -3.05 19.20
CA GLN A 442 -44.34 -2.37 17.94
C GLN A 442 -45.74 -2.61 17.37
N ASN A 443 -46.37 -1.56 16.84
CA ASN A 443 -47.67 -1.64 16.16
C ASN A 443 -47.65 -1.07 14.73
N GLY A 444 -46.50 -0.60 14.23
CA GLY A 444 -46.32 -0.22 12.84
C GLY A 444 -44.91 0.24 12.51
N ALA A 445 -44.55 0.24 11.22
CA ALA A 445 -43.37 0.92 10.69
C ALA A 445 -43.63 1.32 9.23
N HIS A 446 -43.15 2.50 8.84
CA HIS A 446 -43.44 3.08 7.54
C HIS A 446 -42.30 3.95 7.04
N ILE A 447 -42.16 4.04 5.70
CA ILE A 447 -41.42 5.12 5.05
C ILE A 447 -42.41 6.19 4.60
N HIS A 448 -42.10 7.43 4.92
CA HIS A 448 -42.90 8.62 4.63
C HIS A 448 -42.16 9.55 3.66
N GLY A 449 -42.91 10.38 2.96
CA GLY A 449 -42.37 11.46 2.13
C GLY A 449 -43.36 12.04 1.12
N PRO A 450 -42.94 13.04 0.33
CA PRO A 450 -41.74 13.85 0.54
C PRO A 450 -41.90 14.86 1.69
N ALA A 451 -40.92 14.96 2.57
CA ALA A 451 -40.83 15.99 3.61
C ALA A 451 -39.38 16.28 4.00
N ALA A 452 -39.08 17.57 4.17
CA ALA A 452 -37.82 18.00 4.78
C ALA A 452 -37.69 17.48 6.23
N PRO A 453 -36.46 17.38 6.76
CA PRO A 453 -36.24 17.05 8.17
C PRO A 453 -37.11 17.91 9.10
N GLY A 454 -37.77 17.27 10.07
CA GLY A 454 -38.64 17.96 11.04
C GLY A 454 -40.08 18.22 10.56
N VAL A 455 -40.49 17.73 9.39
CA VAL A 455 -41.86 17.86 8.87
C VAL A 455 -42.53 16.50 8.70
N ASN A 456 -43.81 16.37 9.08
CA ASN A 456 -44.58 15.13 8.87
C ASN A 456 -45.11 15.03 7.44
N ALA A 457 -45.14 13.81 6.90
CA ALA A 457 -45.70 13.50 5.58
C ALA A 457 -46.57 12.24 5.61
N GLN A 458 -47.29 12.01 4.52
CA GLN A 458 -48.03 10.79 4.26
C GLN A 458 -47.10 9.56 4.21
N ILE A 459 -47.70 8.39 4.41
CA ILE A 459 -47.04 7.09 4.26
C ILE A 459 -46.89 6.80 2.76
N LEU A 460 -45.67 6.45 2.33
CA LEU A 460 -45.39 5.98 0.98
C LEU A 460 -45.30 4.44 0.94
N PHE A 461 -44.59 3.86 1.91
CA PHE A 461 -44.35 2.41 1.96
C PHE A 461 -44.61 1.86 3.36
N PRO A 462 -45.60 0.97 3.54
CA PRO A 462 -45.73 0.19 4.76
C PRO A 462 -44.63 -0.86 4.85
N LEU A 463 -44.12 -1.09 6.07
CA LEU A 463 -43.04 -2.04 6.33
C LEU A 463 -43.51 -3.17 7.26
N PRO A 464 -42.84 -4.34 7.23
CA PRO A 464 -43.10 -5.44 8.15
C PRO A 464 -42.88 -5.04 9.63
N SER A 465 -43.56 -5.74 10.53
CA SER A 465 -43.25 -5.70 11.96
C SER A 465 -41.96 -6.49 12.26
N GLY A 466 -41.23 -6.03 13.27
CA GLY A 466 -39.97 -6.60 13.73
C GLY A 466 -38.73 -6.00 13.04
N ASN A 467 -37.57 -6.50 13.44
CA ASN A 467 -36.32 -6.25 12.75
C ASN A 467 -36.25 -7.11 11.49
N PHE A 468 -35.79 -6.52 10.40
CA PHE A 468 -35.57 -7.22 9.13
C PHE A 468 -34.35 -6.65 8.43
N SER A 469 -33.59 -7.51 7.75
CA SER A 469 -32.39 -7.09 7.02
C SER A 469 -32.67 -6.73 5.56
N ASP A 470 -33.84 -7.12 5.05
CA ASP A 470 -34.08 -7.14 3.62
C ASP A 470 -35.58 -7.18 3.28
N PHE A 471 -36.10 -6.04 2.82
CA PHE A 471 -37.46 -5.87 2.32
C PHE A 471 -37.44 -5.09 1.01
N LEU A 472 -38.07 -5.62 -0.04
CA LEU A 472 -38.11 -5.00 -1.36
C LEU A 472 -39.25 -3.99 -1.46
N ILE A 473 -38.94 -2.77 -1.89
CA ILE A 473 -39.93 -1.76 -2.29
C ILE A 473 -39.73 -1.36 -3.75
N ASN A 474 -40.81 -0.98 -4.41
CA ASN A 474 -40.78 -0.40 -5.76
C ASN A 474 -40.84 1.12 -5.65
N LEU A 475 -40.02 1.82 -6.41
CA LEU A 475 -39.91 3.28 -6.38
C LEU A 475 -40.39 3.89 -7.69
N THR A 476 -41.11 5.00 -7.59
CA THR A 476 -41.33 5.88 -8.76
C THR A 476 -40.11 6.77 -8.97
N PRO A 477 -39.89 7.34 -10.18
CA PRO A 477 -38.83 8.31 -10.41
C PRO A 477 -38.87 9.51 -9.44
N THR A 478 -40.07 9.92 -9.03
CA THR A 478 -40.27 10.97 -8.03
C THR A 478 -39.78 10.55 -6.65
N ASP A 479 -40.06 9.32 -6.21
CA ASP A 479 -39.56 8.79 -4.94
C ASP A 479 -38.04 8.77 -4.89
N VAL A 480 -37.39 8.40 -6.01
CA VAL A 480 -35.93 8.39 -6.13
C VAL A 480 -35.34 9.79 -6.00
N GLN A 481 -35.93 10.79 -6.67
CA GLN A 481 -35.48 12.17 -6.54
C GLN A 481 -35.66 12.67 -5.11
N ASN A 482 -36.81 12.38 -4.50
CA ASN A 482 -37.09 12.74 -3.12
C ASN A 482 -36.10 12.06 -2.16
N LEU A 483 -35.75 10.78 -2.38
CA LEU A 483 -34.75 10.05 -1.59
C LEU A 483 -33.37 10.71 -1.70
N LYS A 484 -32.92 11.02 -2.92
CA LYS A 484 -31.63 11.68 -3.19
C LYS A 484 -31.57 13.08 -2.58
N ASN A 485 -32.70 13.78 -2.52
CA ASN A 485 -32.82 15.09 -1.88
C ASN A 485 -33.03 15.01 -0.35
N GLY A 486 -32.98 13.81 0.23
CA GLY A 486 -33.14 13.61 1.68
C GLY A 486 -34.54 13.92 2.18
N LEU A 487 -35.57 13.73 1.35
CA LEU A 487 -36.98 14.04 1.66
C LEU A 487 -37.78 12.81 2.11
N LEU A 488 -37.15 11.64 2.23
CA LEU A 488 -37.79 10.43 2.77
C LEU A 488 -37.30 10.18 4.20
N TYR A 489 -38.20 9.73 5.06
CA TYR A 489 -37.87 9.31 6.42
C TYR A 489 -38.59 8.02 6.79
N ILE A 490 -38.03 7.29 7.73
CA ILE A 490 -38.61 6.08 8.30
C ILE A 490 -39.08 6.36 9.73
N ASN A 491 -40.23 5.79 10.10
CA ASN A 491 -40.80 5.91 11.43
C ASN A 491 -41.21 4.51 11.93
N VAL A 492 -40.98 4.25 13.22
CA VAL A 492 -41.40 3.03 13.92
C VAL A 492 -42.30 3.41 15.08
N HIS A 493 -43.45 2.74 15.18
CA HIS A 493 -44.51 3.02 16.12
C HIS A 493 -44.62 1.91 17.17
N SER A 494 -45.00 2.26 18.39
CA SER A 494 -45.37 1.30 19.43
C SER A 494 -46.76 1.60 19.99
N THR A 495 -47.28 0.69 20.80
CA THR A 495 -48.58 0.92 21.45
C THR A 495 -48.59 2.15 22.36
N THR A 496 -47.45 2.52 22.95
CA THR A 496 -47.30 3.71 23.81
C THR A 496 -47.19 4.98 22.96
N PHE A 497 -46.48 4.90 21.84
CA PHE A 497 -46.25 6.00 20.91
C PHE A 497 -46.90 5.71 19.55
N SER A 498 -48.23 5.76 19.51
CA SER A 498 -49.01 5.40 18.32
C SER A 498 -48.75 6.30 17.11
N ASN A 499 -48.40 7.56 17.34
CA ASN A 499 -48.07 8.52 16.28
C ASN A 499 -46.60 8.44 15.78
N GLY A 500 -45.78 7.58 16.39
CA GLY A 500 -44.36 7.42 16.09
C GLY A 500 -43.52 7.44 17.37
N GLU A 501 -42.70 6.41 17.57
CA GLU A 501 -41.78 6.33 18.70
C GLU A 501 -40.37 6.78 18.32
N ILE A 502 -39.85 6.28 17.20
CA ILE A 502 -38.52 6.63 16.71
C ILE A 502 -38.56 6.92 15.21
N ARG A 503 -37.94 8.03 14.83
CA ARG A 503 -37.88 8.53 13.45
C ARG A 503 -36.46 8.79 13.02
N GLY A 504 -36.18 8.58 11.72
CA GLY A 504 -34.89 8.90 11.11
C GLY A 504 -35.04 9.32 9.65
N GLN A 505 -34.37 10.40 9.26
CA GLN A 505 -34.33 10.85 7.86
C GLN A 505 -33.31 10.01 7.06
N PHE A 506 -33.69 9.57 5.86
CA PHE A 506 -32.74 8.95 4.94
C PHE A 506 -31.83 10.00 4.31
N GLY A 507 -30.55 9.65 4.22
CA GLY A 507 -29.53 10.40 3.49
C GLY A 507 -28.43 9.46 3.00
N PRO A 508 -27.56 9.91 2.07
CA PRO A 508 -26.44 9.10 1.59
C PRO A 508 -25.61 8.54 2.75
N ALA A 509 -25.07 7.33 2.60
CA ALA A 509 -24.20 6.74 3.62
C ALA A 509 -23.06 7.70 4.01
N PRO A 510 -22.71 7.80 5.30
CA PRO A 510 -21.74 8.79 5.76
C PRO A 510 -20.33 8.41 5.29
N SER A 511 -19.52 9.41 4.93
CA SER A 511 -18.14 9.21 4.50
C SER A 511 -17.19 10.17 5.21
N LEU A 512 -16.01 9.69 5.61
CA LEU A 512 -14.97 10.44 6.32
C LEU A 512 -13.71 10.54 5.46
N GLN A 513 -13.21 11.76 5.25
CA GLN A 513 -12.08 12.05 4.38
C GLN A 513 -11.33 13.31 4.82
N PHE A 514 -10.07 13.46 4.44
CA PHE A 514 -9.39 14.75 4.58
C PHE A 514 -10.07 15.83 3.72
N SER A 515 -10.01 17.08 4.17
CA SER A 515 -10.50 18.22 3.41
C SER A 515 -9.66 18.48 2.15
N ASP A 516 -8.39 18.09 2.19
CA ASP A 516 -7.44 18.20 1.09
C ASP A 516 -6.53 16.97 1.07
N GLY A 517 -5.97 16.63 -0.09
CA GLY A 517 -4.95 15.59 -0.21
C GLY A 517 -3.54 16.11 0.09
N ASN A 518 -3.34 17.42 0.13
CA ASN A 518 -2.04 18.04 0.39
C ASN A 518 -2.17 19.17 1.42
N TYR A 519 -1.25 19.20 2.37
CA TYR A 519 -1.11 20.26 3.36
C TYR A 519 0.34 20.76 3.33
N SER A 520 0.55 22.01 3.73
CA SER A 520 1.89 22.57 3.85
C SER A 520 2.02 23.40 5.13
N VAL A 521 3.20 23.36 5.73
CA VAL A 521 3.53 24.05 6.97
C VAL A 521 4.98 24.52 6.89
N GLY A 522 5.27 25.71 7.38
CA GLY A 522 6.67 26.13 7.57
C GLY A 522 7.26 25.38 8.75
N GLU A 523 8.51 24.97 8.67
CA GLU A 523 9.18 24.24 9.74
C GLU A 523 9.23 25.05 11.05
N GLY A 524 9.48 26.35 10.96
CA GLY A 524 9.33 27.29 12.07
C GLY A 524 7.91 27.46 12.63
N ASN A 525 6.90 26.84 12.02
CA ASN A 525 5.57 26.78 12.60
C ASN A 525 5.48 25.56 13.52
N GLN A 526 5.06 25.78 14.76
CA GLN A 526 4.99 24.73 15.80
C GLN A 526 4.13 23.51 15.45
N MET A 527 3.17 23.66 14.54
CA MET A 527 2.21 22.60 14.22
C MET A 527 1.52 22.81 12.87
N VAL A 528 1.03 21.69 12.31
CA VAL A 528 0.09 21.66 11.18
C VAL A 528 -1.27 21.12 11.62
N ASN A 529 -2.33 21.73 11.12
CA ASN A 529 -3.71 21.32 11.38
C ASN A 529 -4.35 20.74 10.12
N LEU A 530 -4.70 19.46 10.15
CA LEU A 530 -5.38 18.76 9.07
C LEU A 530 -6.86 18.63 9.41
N THR A 531 -7.73 19.03 8.49
CA THR A 531 -9.18 18.94 8.70
C THR A 531 -9.71 17.64 8.09
N VAL A 532 -10.41 16.84 8.88
CA VAL A 532 -11.18 15.68 8.41
C VAL A 532 -12.65 16.09 8.32
N THR A 533 -13.24 15.87 7.17
CA THR A 533 -14.64 16.19 6.86
C THR A 533 -15.50 14.93 6.85
N ARG A 534 -16.76 15.09 7.26
CA ARG A 534 -17.80 14.09 7.22
C ARG A 534 -18.90 14.52 6.26
N THR A 535 -19.17 13.70 5.25
CA THR A 535 -20.24 13.91 4.27
C THR A 535 -21.33 12.85 4.41
N GLY A 536 -22.44 12.99 3.68
CA GLY A 536 -23.60 12.09 3.78
C GLY A 536 -24.46 12.37 5.01
N ASN A 537 -25.10 11.33 5.56
CA ASN A 537 -26.00 11.46 6.70
C ASN A 537 -25.22 11.66 8.02
N THR A 538 -25.40 12.81 8.66
CA THR A 538 -24.69 13.16 9.90
C THR A 538 -25.52 12.98 11.17
N SER A 539 -26.77 12.48 11.09
CA SER A 539 -27.66 12.37 12.26
C SER A 539 -27.21 11.35 13.31
N GLY A 540 -26.33 10.40 12.93
CA GLY A 540 -25.71 9.44 13.85
C GLY A 540 -24.27 9.81 14.22
N THR A 541 -23.64 9.06 15.12
CA THR A 541 -22.20 9.17 15.40
C THR A 541 -21.34 8.50 14.32
N ALA A 542 -20.08 8.88 14.20
CA ALA A 542 -19.10 8.18 13.38
C ALA A 542 -17.69 8.28 13.99
N SER A 543 -16.78 7.38 13.64
CA SER A 543 -15.39 7.49 14.03
C SER A 543 -14.42 7.03 12.95
N VAL A 544 -13.20 7.53 12.99
CA VAL A 544 -12.11 7.10 12.10
C VAL A 544 -10.78 7.18 12.85
N ASN A 545 -9.92 6.21 12.64
CA ASN A 545 -8.56 6.23 13.15
C ASN A 545 -7.66 7.03 12.20
N TYR A 546 -6.63 7.66 12.74
CA TYR A 546 -5.59 8.30 11.95
C TYR A 546 -4.20 7.92 12.46
N ALA A 547 -3.21 7.94 11.58
CA ALA A 547 -1.81 7.76 11.93
C ALA A 547 -0.88 8.50 10.95
N THR A 548 0.21 9.06 11.46
CA THR A 548 1.37 9.51 10.67
C THR A 548 2.17 8.31 10.16
N GLY A 549 2.61 8.37 8.90
CA GLY A 549 3.55 7.43 8.30
C GLY A 549 4.94 8.06 8.14
N ASP A 550 5.96 7.40 8.69
CA ASP A 550 7.36 7.79 8.57
C ASP A 550 8.04 7.03 7.42
N GLY A 551 8.30 7.74 6.32
CA GLY A 551 9.01 7.21 5.16
C GLY A 551 10.53 7.32 5.24
N ALA A 552 11.07 8.14 6.16
CA ALA A 552 12.51 8.38 6.32
C ALA A 552 13.18 7.28 7.18
N GLY A 553 12.44 6.68 8.11
CA GLY A 553 12.89 5.51 8.88
C GLY A 553 14.05 5.80 9.84
N SER A 554 15.26 5.32 9.53
CA SER A 554 16.46 5.53 10.38
C SER A 554 17.53 6.40 9.77
N GLN A 555 17.13 7.29 8.88
CA GLN A 555 17.99 8.33 8.34
C GLN A 555 18.41 9.33 9.43
N ASN A 556 19.53 10.01 9.17
CA ASN A 556 20.00 11.12 10.00
C ASN A 556 19.19 12.37 9.68
N CYS A 557 19.07 13.29 10.65
CA CYS A 557 18.37 14.58 10.56
C CYS A 557 19.10 15.62 9.71
N ASN A 558 19.95 15.24 8.76
CA ASN A 558 20.64 16.22 7.93
C ASN A 558 20.67 15.77 6.47
N VAL A 559 19.66 14.99 6.08
CA VAL A 559 19.63 14.26 4.83
C VAL A 559 18.61 14.92 3.91
N THR A 560 19.12 15.68 2.95
CA THR A 560 18.30 16.30 1.89
C THR A 560 17.79 15.26 0.88
N ASN A 561 16.68 14.59 1.18
CA ASN A 561 16.06 13.62 0.27
C ASN A 561 14.53 13.80 0.11
N GLY A 562 13.96 14.83 0.75
CA GLY A 562 12.55 15.19 0.66
C GLY A 562 11.62 14.37 1.55
N PHE A 563 12.16 13.60 2.50
CA PHE A 563 11.39 12.80 3.45
C PHE A 563 11.52 13.34 4.86
N ALA A 564 10.41 13.86 5.37
CA ALA A 564 10.33 14.23 6.77
C ALA A 564 10.35 12.94 7.60
N SER A 565 11.27 12.89 8.54
CA SER A 565 11.36 11.90 9.59
C SER A 565 10.52 12.29 10.79
N SER A 566 9.85 11.29 11.37
CA SER A 566 9.29 11.44 12.72
C SER A 566 10.38 11.65 13.77
N LYS A 567 11.66 11.61 13.33
CA LYS A 567 12.83 11.82 14.16
C LYS A 567 13.36 13.21 14.31
N CYS A 568 13.12 14.02 13.32
CA CYS A 568 13.83 15.27 13.16
C CYS A 568 12.83 16.39 12.91
N ASP A 569 11.72 16.07 12.23
CA ASP A 569 10.90 17.09 11.57
C ASP A 569 9.47 17.17 12.14
N TYR A 570 8.95 16.07 12.71
CA TYR A 570 7.60 16.07 13.31
C TYR A 570 7.42 14.99 14.37
N LEU A 571 6.38 15.16 15.20
CA LEU A 571 5.98 14.15 16.18
C LEU A 571 5.02 13.14 15.57
N SER A 572 5.36 11.85 15.69
CA SER A 572 4.43 10.77 15.34
C SER A 572 3.13 10.90 16.10
N SER A 573 2.01 10.88 15.37
CA SER A 573 0.68 10.99 15.97
C SER A 573 -0.24 9.90 15.44
N LEU A 574 -0.98 9.29 16.36
CA LEU A 574 -2.03 8.34 16.04
C LEU A 574 -3.20 8.51 17.02
N GLY A 575 -4.41 8.25 16.56
CA GLY A 575 -5.58 8.39 17.41
C GLY A 575 -6.89 8.06 16.71
N THR A 576 -8.00 8.33 17.39
CA THR A 576 -9.36 8.14 16.86
C THR A 576 -10.12 9.45 16.93
N LEU A 577 -10.59 9.94 15.79
CA LEU A 577 -11.57 11.02 15.73
C LEU A 577 -12.96 10.44 15.96
N LYS A 578 -13.72 11.04 16.88
CA LYS A 578 -15.12 10.70 17.16
C LYS A 578 -16.01 11.88 16.81
N PHE A 579 -16.93 11.68 15.88
CA PHE A 579 -17.94 12.63 15.46
C PHE A 579 -19.24 12.32 16.20
N ALA A 580 -19.74 13.30 16.94
CA ALA A 580 -21.09 13.28 17.47
C ALA A 580 -22.12 13.46 16.33
N ALA A 581 -23.39 13.25 16.63
CA ALA A 581 -24.48 13.57 15.72
C ALA A 581 -24.42 15.06 15.32
N GLY A 582 -24.52 15.33 14.01
CA GLY A 582 -24.47 16.67 13.42
C GLY A 582 -23.06 17.23 13.19
N GLU A 583 -22.00 16.63 13.74
CA GLU A 583 -20.64 17.12 13.51
C GLU A 583 -20.16 16.77 12.10
N THR A 584 -19.70 17.79 11.36
CA THR A 584 -19.27 17.67 9.96
C THR A 584 -17.76 17.76 9.76
N SER A 585 -17.00 18.18 10.77
CA SER A 585 -15.54 18.23 10.70
C SER A 585 -14.87 18.02 12.06
N LYS A 586 -13.62 17.55 12.02
CA LYS A 586 -12.67 17.47 13.14
C LYS A 586 -11.28 17.84 12.64
N THR A 587 -10.40 18.20 13.57
CA THR A 587 -9.03 18.58 13.26
C THR A 587 -8.05 17.60 13.91
N ILE A 588 -7.03 17.22 13.16
CA ILE A 588 -5.84 16.53 13.65
C ILE A 588 -4.71 17.55 13.69
N SER A 589 -3.99 17.59 14.79
CA SER A 589 -2.87 18.49 15.01
C SER A 589 -1.58 17.67 15.10
N ILE A 590 -0.62 17.96 14.23
CA ILE A 590 0.71 17.34 14.25
C ILE A 590 1.71 18.42 14.65
N LEU A 591 2.50 18.15 15.69
CA LEU A 591 3.58 19.05 16.11
C LEU A 591 4.76 18.91 15.14
N ILE A 592 5.32 20.04 14.76
CA ILE A 592 6.49 20.15 13.88
C ILE A 592 7.69 20.49 14.76
N ILE A 593 8.81 19.86 14.44
CA ILE A 593 10.09 20.14 15.07
C ILE A 593 10.79 21.16 14.18
N ASN A 594 11.17 22.30 14.76
CA ASN A 594 11.99 23.30 14.09
C ASN A 594 13.42 23.07 14.53
N ASP A 595 14.25 22.56 13.64
CA ASP A 595 15.63 22.29 13.95
C ASP A 595 16.58 23.36 13.39
N SER A 596 17.80 23.01 13.02
CA SER A 596 18.75 23.97 12.42
C SER A 596 19.47 23.39 11.19
N TYR A 597 19.00 22.27 10.66
CA TYR A 597 19.57 21.58 9.53
C TYR A 597 18.90 22.07 8.24
N LEU A 598 19.71 22.58 7.29
CA LEU A 598 19.21 22.91 5.96
C LEU A 598 18.98 21.61 5.17
N GLU A 599 17.73 21.21 5.05
CA GLU A 599 17.29 19.95 4.45
C GLU A 599 16.38 20.16 3.21
N GLY A 600 15.84 21.38 3.06
CA GLY A 600 14.88 21.72 2.02
C GLY A 600 13.47 21.20 2.34
N PRO A 601 12.50 21.37 1.42
CA PRO A 601 11.13 20.92 1.69
C PRO A 601 11.03 19.40 1.77
N GLU A 602 10.37 18.92 2.82
CA GLU A 602 10.26 17.49 3.12
C GLU A 602 8.83 17.04 3.36
N THR A 603 8.54 15.75 3.21
CA THR A 603 7.17 15.23 3.27
C THR A 603 6.97 14.02 4.17
N PHE A 604 5.83 13.97 4.85
CA PHE A 604 5.31 12.78 5.54
C PHE A 604 3.83 12.55 5.21
N ASN A 605 3.32 11.34 5.45
CA ASN A 605 1.94 10.96 5.13
C ASN A 605 1.06 10.89 6.40
N LEU A 606 -0.23 11.13 6.24
CA LEU A 606 -1.25 10.92 7.26
C LEU A 606 -2.39 10.07 6.68
N ILE A 607 -2.68 8.92 7.29
CA ILE A 607 -3.63 7.93 6.76
C ILE A 607 -4.85 7.83 7.69
N LEU A 608 -6.05 7.83 7.11
CA LEU A 608 -7.30 7.46 7.78
C LEU A 608 -7.57 5.95 7.63
N SER A 609 -7.97 5.29 8.71
CA SER A 609 -8.27 3.85 8.72
C SER A 609 -9.43 3.52 9.65
N ASN A 610 -9.96 2.30 9.56
CA ASN A 610 -10.93 1.75 10.52
C ASN A 610 -12.16 2.67 10.75
N ALA A 611 -12.72 3.24 9.68
CA ALA A 611 -13.93 4.04 9.78
C ALA A 611 -15.09 3.18 10.30
N SER A 612 -15.85 3.73 11.25
CA SER A 612 -17.02 3.08 11.86
C SER A 612 -18.24 3.99 11.78
N SER A 613 -19.39 3.38 11.45
CA SER A 613 -20.63 4.09 11.10
C SER A 613 -20.46 5.13 9.98
N ALA A 614 -19.43 4.93 9.16
CA ALA A 614 -19.10 5.69 7.95
C ALA A 614 -18.16 4.82 7.08
N THR A 615 -18.01 5.18 5.81
CA THR A 615 -16.93 4.66 4.95
C THR A 615 -15.78 5.65 4.86
N LEU A 616 -14.61 5.21 4.40
CA LEU A 616 -13.55 6.13 4.02
C LEU A 616 -13.91 6.79 2.68
N GLY A 617 -13.79 8.11 2.63
CA GLY A 617 -13.93 8.90 1.41
C GLY A 617 -12.60 9.17 0.73
N THR A 618 -12.64 10.01 -0.30
CA THR A 618 -11.45 10.41 -1.05
C THR A 618 -11.24 11.91 -0.88
N PRO A 619 -10.09 12.36 -0.36
CA PRO A 619 -8.90 11.58 -0.01
C PRO A 619 -8.92 10.97 1.42
N SER A 620 -8.50 9.70 1.55
CA SER A 620 -8.28 9.01 2.84
C SER A 620 -6.81 9.00 3.29
N ASN A 621 -5.90 9.46 2.44
CA ASN A 621 -4.50 9.74 2.75
C ASN A 621 -4.21 11.21 2.40
N ALA A 622 -3.39 11.87 3.20
CA ALA A 622 -2.92 13.22 2.95
C ALA A 622 -1.40 13.32 3.08
N THR A 623 -0.78 14.10 2.22
CA THR A 623 0.64 14.44 2.30
C THR A 623 0.80 15.78 2.99
N VAL A 624 1.72 15.87 3.96
CA VAL A 624 2.14 17.15 4.56
C VAL A 624 3.52 17.49 4.04
N THR A 625 3.70 18.71 3.53
CA THR A 625 5.00 19.27 3.18
C THR A 625 5.46 20.26 4.26
N ILE A 626 6.57 19.94 4.91
CA ILE A 626 7.30 20.84 5.80
C ILE A 626 8.23 21.69 4.93
N ILE A 627 8.11 23.02 5.01
CA ILE A 627 8.95 23.96 4.29
C ILE A 627 10.02 24.45 5.26
N ASP A 628 11.24 23.96 5.02
CA ASP A 628 12.46 24.35 5.74
C ASP A 628 12.64 25.89 5.75
N ASN A 629 12.93 26.44 6.92
CA ASN A 629 13.16 27.86 7.15
C ASN A 629 14.65 28.23 7.33
N ASP A 630 15.55 27.26 7.33
CA ASP A 630 16.98 27.48 7.43
C ASP A 630 17.62 27.90 6.11
N THR A 631 18.75 28.58 6.23
CA THR A 631 19.53 29.07 5.08
C THR A 631 20.91 28.43 4.97
N SER A 632 21.30 27.69 6.01
CA SER A 632 22.54 26.92 6.08
C SER A 632 22.44 25.90 7.22
N THR A 633 23.05 24.73 7.03
CA THR A 633 23.16 23.70 8.07
C THR A 633 23.91 24.23 9.31
N GLY A 634 23.20 24.29 10.43
CA GLY A 634 23.67 24.73 11.74
C GLY A 634 24.39 23.64 12.54
N ALA A 635 24.65 23.95 13.82
CA ALA A 635 25.17 22.97 14.78
C ALA A 635 24.11 21.93 15.12
N ASN A 636 24.48 20.82 15.76
CA ASN A 636 23.49 19.83 16.18
C ASN A 636 22.42 20.49 17.07
N PRO A 637 21.11 20.42 16.71
CA PRO A 637 20.04 21.08 17.43
C PRO A 637 20.00 20.74 18.92
N ILE A 638 20.36 19.51 19.31
CA ILE A 638 20.40 19.09 20.71
C ILE A 638 21.42 19.87 21.55
N ASP A 639 22.37 20.54 20.89
CA ASP A 639 23.33 21.40 21.56
C ASP A 639 22.77 22.79 21.91
N GLN A 640 21.63 23.17 21.34
CA GLN A 640 20.93 24.40 21.69
C GLN A 640 20.05 24.16 22.92
N ALA A 641 20.23 24.99 23.95
CA ALA A 641 19.50 24.84 25.22
C ALA A 641 17.98 24.87 25.04
N GLY A 642 17.47 25.75 24.17
CA GLY A 642 16.04 25.86 23.88
C GLY A 642 15.49 24.59 23.23
N PHE A 643 16.18 24.08 22.21
CA PHE A 643 15.78 22.83 21.53
C PHE A 643 15.84 21.64 22.49
N PHE A 644 16.92 21.49 23.26
CA PHE A 644 17.05 20.45 24.29
C PHE A 644 15.87 20.43 25.27
N VAL A 645 15.39 21.60 25.70
CA VAL A 645 14.23 21.71 26.57
C VAL A 645 12.95 21.35 25.83
N THR A 646 12.73 21.87 24.62
CA THR A 646 11.54 21.56 23.81
C THR A 646 11.39 20.05 23.59
N GLU A 647 12.48 19.34 23.33
CA GLU A 647 12.48 17.88 23.18
C GLU A 647 11.94 17.15 24.42
N HIS A 648 12.15 17.66 25.64
CA HIS A 648 11.57 17.05 26.84
C HIS A 648 10.04 17.18 26.87
N TYR A 649 9.49 18.27 26.36
CA TYR A 649 8.04 18.46 26.28
C TYR A 649 7.43 17.59 25.19
N TYR A 650 8.11 17.46 24.06
CA TYR A 650 7.73 16.57 22.97
C TYR A 650 7.75 15.09 23.39
N ASP A 651 8.90 14.60 23.88
CA ASP A 651 9.10 13.19 24.23
C ASP A 651 8.19 12.72 25.36
N PHE A 652 7.93 13.58 26.36
CA PHE A 652 7.30 13.15 27.61
C PHE A 652 5.89 13.70 27.84
N LEU A 653 5.53 14.81 27.21
CA LEU A 653 4.23 15.46 27.40
C LEU A 653 3.40 15.59 26.12
N ASN A 654 3.97 15.26 24.95
CA ASN A 654 3.32 15.36 23.64
C ASN A 654 2.67 16.74 23.39
N ARG A 655 3.35 17.81 23.81
CA ARG A 655 2.90 19.20 23.65
C ARG A 655 4.09 20.14 23.47
N PHE A 656 3.86 21.32 22.91
CA PHE A 656 4.85 22.40 22.95
C PHE A 656 4.95 22.99 24.37
N PRO A 657 6.16 23.39 24.84
CA PRO A 657 6.29 24.08 26.13
C PRO A 657 5.57 25.44 26.10
N ASP A 658 4.99 25.83 27.23
CA ASP A 658 4.57 27.22 27.42
C ASP A 658 5.80 28.15 27.54
N SER A 659 5.60 29.44 27.26
CA SER A 659 6.69 30.42 27.21
C SER A 659 7.50 30.48 28.50
N ASP A 660 6.83 30.39 29.65
CA ASP A 660 7.44 30.53 30.96
C ASP A 660 8.24 29.27 31.32
N GLY A 661 7.68 28.10 31.05
CA GLY A 661 8.37 26.82 31.20
C GLY A 661 9.60 26.71 30.30
N LEU A 662 9.49 27.05 29.02
CA LEU A 662 10.62 27.03 28.09
C LEU A 662 11.73 27.98 28.57
N ALA A 663 11.37 29.21 28.95
CA ALA A 663 12.34 30.19 29.44
C ALA A 663 13.02 29.72 30.73
N PHE A 664 12.26 29.20 31.69
CA PHE A 664 12.78 28.70 32.96
C PHE A 664 13.87 27.64 32.76
N TRP A 665 13.57 26.56 32.04
CA TRP A 665 14.53 25.47 31.84
C TRP A 665 15.71 25.86 30.94
N THR A 666 15.46 26.67 29.91
CA THR A 666 16.51 27.13 28.99
C THR A 666 17.52 28.02 29.71
N ASN A 667 17.05 28.91 30.59
CA ASN A 667 17.91 29.83 31.33
C ASN A 667 18.84 29.11 32.31
N GLU A 668 18.43 27.96 32.85
CA GLU A 668 19.29 27.13 33.71
C GLU A 668 20.56 26.68 32.97
N ILE A 669 20.43 26.26 31.70
CA ILE A 669 21.55 25.82 30.86
C ILE A 669 22.34 27.03 30.35
N SER A 670 21.65 28.04 29.82
CA SER A 670 22.27 29.24 29.24
C SER A 670 23.05 30.07 30.26
N SER A 671 22.76 29.93 31.56
CA SER A 671 23.53 30.56 32.65
C SER A 671 25.03 30.20 32.66
N CYS A 672 25.41 29.09 32.01
CA CYS A 672 26.79 28.64 31.88
C CYS A 672 27.61 29.39 30.81
N GLY A 673 26.99 30.22 29.96
CA GLY A 673 27.67 30.89 28.86
C GLY A 673 28.29 29.88 27.89
N SER A 674 29.61 29.95 27.66
CA SER A 674 30.35 29.05 26.75
C SER A 674 31.06 27.88 27.45
N ASP A 675 30.95 27.74 28.77
CA ASP A 675 31.60 26.67 29.53
C ASP A 675 30.91 25.31 29.29
N GLN A 676 31.56 24.46 28.48
CA GLN A 676 31.04 23.14 28.10
C GLN A 676 30.90 22.17 29.28
N THR A 677 31.74 22.29 30.32
CA THR A 677 31.64 21.43 31.51
C THR A 677 30.40 21.82 32.32
N CYS A 678 30.18 23.12 32.49
CA CYS A 678 28.98 23.65 33.13
C CYS A 678 27.71 23.28 32.34
N ILE A 679 27.70 23.47 31.02
CA ILE A 679 26.56 23.13 30.15
C ILE A 679 26.19 21.65 30.29
N GLY A 680 27.18 20.76 30.23
CA GLY A 680 26.97 19.32 30.40
C GLY A 680 26.32 18.98 31.75
N LEU A 681 26.81 19.58 32.84
CA LEU A 681 26.23 19.40 34.17
C LEU A 681 24.80 19.98 34.29
N LYS A 682 24.56 21.16 33.72
CA LYS A 682 23.23 21.78 33.74
C LYS A 682 22.21 21.01 32.92
N ARG A 683 22.57 20.42 31.78
CA ARG A 683 21.68 19.51 31.03
C ARG A 683 21.24 18.33 31.89
N ILE A 684 22.16 17.67 32.58
CA ILE A 684 21.85 16.56 33.51
C ILE A 684 20.88 17.03 34.61
N ASN A 685 21.15 18.19 35.22
CA ASN A 685 20.33 18.72 36.29
C ASN A 685 18.92 19.14 35.81
N VAL A 686 18.82 19.76 34.64
CA VAL A 686 17.53 20.14 34.03
C VAL A 686 16.70 18.90 33.75
N SER A 687 17.26 17.87 33.11
CA SER A 687 16.53 16.62 32.88
C SER A 687 16.06 16.00 34.19
N ALA A 688 16.94 15.89 35.19
CA ALA A 688 16.58 15.34 36.49
C ALA A 688 15.47 16.13 37.19
N ALA A 689 15.53 17.46 37.18
CA ALA A 689 14.52 18.33 37.78
C ALA A 689 13.21 18.29 37.00
N TYR A 690 13.25 18.21 35.67
CA TYR A 690 12.07 18.08 34.81
C TYR A 690 11.28 16.81 35.15
N PHE A 691 11.97 15.67 35.29
CA PHE A 691 11.34 14.40 35.70
C PHE A 691 10.79 14.42 37.13
N LEU A 692 11.27 15.31 37.99
CA LEU A 692 10.74 15.51 39.34
C LEU A 692 9.62 16.56 39.39
N SER A 693 9.34 17.26 38.29
CA SER A 693 8.31 18.29 38.24
C SER A 693 6.91 17.69 38.45
N THR A 694 6.04 18.46 39.11
CA THR A 694 4.64 18.06 39.33
C THR A 694 3.92 17.74 38.04
N GLU A 695 4.19 18.51 36.98
CA GLU A 695 3.58 18.29 35.67
C GLU A 695 3.96 16.91 35.12
N PHE A 696 5.25 16.62 34.98
CA PHE A 696 5.69 15.30 34.51
C PHE A 696 5.14 14.18 35.39
N GLN A 697 5.16 14.34 36.72
CA GLN A 697 4.65 13.32 37.65
C GLN A 697 3.14 13.07 37.50
N GLN A 698 2.35 14.05 37.05
CA GLN A 698 0.90 13.94 36.90
C GLN A 698 0.48 13.50 35.49
N THR A 699 1.17 13.97 34.45
CA THR A 699 0.74 13.81 33.05
C THR A 699 1.69 12.95 32.22
N GLY A 700 2.99 12.98 32.48
CA GLY A 700 4.01 12.18 31.78
C GLY A 700 4.32 10.82 32.43
N TYR A 701 4.11 10.68 33.74
CA TYR A 701 4.48 9.48 34.52
C TYR A 701 3.75 8.19 34.08
N LEU A 702 2.53 8.31 33.54
CA LEU A 702 1.80 7.16 32.99
C LEU A 702 2.48 6.60 31.74
N VAL A 703 3.11 7.46 30.94
CA VAL A 703 3.84 7.09 29.72
C VAL A 703 5.11 6.31 30.08
N GLU A 704 5.85 6.73 31.12
CA GLU A 704 7.01 5.99 31.67
C GLU A 704 6.66 4.58 32.16
N ARG A 705 5.52 4.42 32.87
CA ARG A 705 5.06 3.09 33.34
C ARG A 705 4.54 2.21 32.22
N MET A 706 3.91 2.78 31.19
CA MET A 706 3.56 2.03 29.96
C MET A 706 4.81 1.53 29.24
N TYR A 707 5.90 2.31 29.21
CA TYR A 707 7.18 1.86 28.64
C TYR A 707 7.77 0.65 29.39
N LYS A 708 7.79 0.67 30.74
CA LYS A 708 8.28 -0.49 31.52
C LYS A 708 7.46 -1.77 31.29
N ALA A 709 6.14 -1.66 31.09
CA ALA A 709 5.31 -2.81 30.76
C ALA A 709 5.56 -3.33 29.32
N ALA A 710 5.79 -2.43 28.36
CA ALA A 710 6.08 -2.78 26.96
C ALA A 710 7.47 -3.42 26.76
N PHE A 711 8.44 -3.16 27.63
CA PHE A 711 9.74 -3.84 27.61
C PHE A 711 9.70 -5.28 28.14
N LEU A 712 8.71 -5.63 28.97
CA LEU A 712 8.50 -7.01 29.43
C LEU A 712 7.67 -7.84 28.43
N ALA A 713 6.95 -7.19 27.52
CA ALA A 713 6.20 -7.81 26.43
C ALA A 713 6.69 -7.23 25.10
N GLY A 714 7.87 -7.66 24.66
CA GLY A 714 8.58 -7.07 23.52
C GLY A 714 7.70 -6.91 22.28
N ARG A 715 7.25 -5.68 21.99
CA ARG A 715 6.67 -5.26 20.71
C ARG A 715 6.39 -3.75 20.57
N ILE A 716 7.16 -2.88 21.22
CA ILE A 716 7.15 -1.44 20.91
C ILE A 716 8.59 -0.90 20.97
N SER A 717 9.13 -0.49 19.82
CA SER A 717 10.37 0.30 19.76
C SER A 717 10.00 1.78 19.79
N LEU A 718 10.03 2.40 20.95
CA LEU A 718 10.05 3.86 21.08
C LEU A 718 11.42 4.25 21.67
N ARG A 719 12.19 5.02 20.89
CA ARG A 719 13.56 5.42 21.21
C ARG A 719 13.53 6.82 21.82
N CYS A 720 13.96 6.92 23.07
CA CYS A 720 14.22 8.18 23.77
C CYS A 720 15.27 9.00 22.99
N ARG A 721 14.94 10.23 22.57
CA ARG A 721 15.83 11.10 21.75
C ARG A 721 16.84 11.86 22.60
N SER A 722 16.51 12.09 23.86
CA SER A 722 17.26 12.93 24.79
C SER A 722 18.21 12.16 25.73
N CYS A 723 18.52 10.89 25.44
CA CYS A 723 19.45 10.09 26.26
C CYS A 723 20.93 10.43 25.99
N ALA A 724 21.37 11.62 26.42
CA ALA A 724 22.78 11.88 26.72
C ALA A 724 23.15 11.18 28.03
N LEU A 725 23.33 9.86 27.99
CA LEU A 725 23.90 9.06 29.09
C LEU A 725 25.13 8.27 28.59
N THR A 726 26.12 8.98 28.05
CA THR A 726 27.49 8.46 27.94
C THR A 726 28.19 8.56 29.29
N SER A 727 27.72 7.80 30.30
CA SER A 727 28.49 7.33 31.47
C SER A 727 27.59 6.81 32.61
N PHE A 728 26.97 5.64 32.41
CA PHE A 728 26.65 4.76 33.53
C PHE A 728 27.11 3.33 33.20
N CYS A 729 28.37 3.05 33.54
CA CYS A 729 28.84 1.85 34.22
C CYS A 729 30.34 1.59 33.91
N PRO A 730 31.29 2.08 34.72
CA PRO A 730 32.55 1.38 34.88
C PRO A 730 32.32 0.25 35.89
N THR A 731 32.88 -0.92 35.56
CA THR A 731 33.12 -2.09 36.44
C THR A 731 32.03 -3.16 36.55
N ARG A 732 32.55 -4.40 36.49
CA ARG A 732 31.87 -5.66 36.80
C ARG A 732 31.12 -5.58 38.14
N SER A 733 30.04 -6.37 38.18
CA SER A 733 29.37 -6.96 39.36
C SER A 733 28.06 -6.32 39.84
N ARG A 734 26.99 -7.10 39.61
CA ARG A 734 25.80 -7.35 40.47
C ARG A 734 24.91 -6.19 40.93
N LEU A 735 23.60 -6.45 40.74
CA LEU A 735 22.38 -5.99 41.45
C LEU A 735 21.52 -5.10 40.54
N ALA A 736 20.42 -5.57 39.93
CA ALA A 736 19.22 -6.23 40.46
C ALA A 736 18.49 -5.40 41.55
N ARG A 737 17.24 -5.02 41.20
CA ARG A 737 16.14 -4.42 42.00
C ARG A 737 16.03 -2.89 42.05
N ALA A 738 15.15 -2.37 41.20
CA ALA A 738 13.95 -1.60 41.59
C ALA A 738 13.10 -1.42 40.30
N SER A 739 12.20 -2.33 39.88
CA SER A 739 10.82 -2.56 40.36
C SER A 739 10.07 -1.28 40.74
N TRP A 740 9.53 -0.55 39.76
CA TRP A 740 8.12 -0.55 39.32
C TRP A 740 8.02 0.05 37.93
#